data_AF-A0A3R9MTJ5-F1
#
_entry.id   AF-A0A3R9MTJ5-F1
#
_cell.length_a   1.000
_cell.length_b   1.000
_cell.length_c   1.000
_cell.angle_alpha   90.00
_cell.angle_beta   90.00
_cell.angle_gamma   90.00
#
_symmetry.space_group_name_H-M   'P 1'
#
loop_
_entity.id
_entity.type
_entity.pdbx_description
1 polymer ?
#
loop_
_entity_poly.entity_id
_entity_poly.type
_entity_poly.pdbx_seq_one_letter_code
_entity_poly.pdbx_strand_id
1 'polypeptide(L)'
;MKTIILRLAIMLVTITSFGQGKQPRQQPEFNLFLESTVMAAEKEYAQVTEGKLLTIDLKKLSELREAEPNQFQLKIPLSNEQHMDLKLEKIQVFAKGFKVETSTGKNMQNVDLGIHYKGSIVGQSKSFVSLSVYKDEVVGLFSDSDYDYELVKLENNDSRYIFYKTANLQQHIKDDLFKFKCYTGADGKEMPEYTESQLYNANRSHDCQVVQVYLVADYSYYTLNGNDAEETTNKMTSAFAQTINAYNAEDIYMVLSGVFVWDEEDTFDETEEEARDQRDDFRDYYNGDGDGWPGDLAALISGTEGNWGGGVAYFDGLCTSNSYSLTRIGIDAPIMPWTSYSRYVKVLTHEIGHNLNSRHTHACVWNGDDTQIDDYGNVDNAGDPVDEPEGNSCLSEPYLLDVFPTIMSYYDSYGHGAFPISNGMGTQPGNVMRDYVANASCLTNGSEIPPIAICQDITIQLDTNGNASTTASAVDNGSYDACGGVPSLSLSKTNFNCSDLGTNSITLNVTDSDGNISSCTATVTVEDNVNPIITCPSSRSIKCDEDSTPANTGFATATDNCDATPNITFSDVENLTGCGGTGTITRTWRATDGSGNTSSCTQIITLVDASAPVITCPDDLDVECGSDYSPSATGTATAVDNCDTNPVLTYSDVTDLNGCGATGTITRTWTATDACGNVSSCEQIISIIDTTPPTAICQDITVQLGDKESVSITASQIDNGSNDICSNVTLAIDQSVFTCYMLGDHQVTLTVTDACGNVSSCIAKVTLEGPDEDCDTVADQCDECPGGDDTIDNNGDGLPDCAYYPGFDNLIDEWICGVNEKKVVLCHRPVGSLDDHQTICVGESSVESHLEHGDYLGSCDAANCDDVMAKLIDNTSMMQLVVSPNPVNDKTTIRISLPPNSFANVEIYNLLGQRVYGVHRGVIDSGRSQFKWNGTSGNGTLLPRGIYFVILKSNGEMIAKKVILK
;
A
#
# COMPACT_ATOMS: atom_id res chain seq x y z
N MET A 1 -19.59 -38.03 21.17
CA MET A 1 -18.54 -37.32 21.93
C MET A 1 -18.64 -35.87 21.46
N LYS A 2 -19.26 -34.92 22.16
CA LYS A 2 -19.47 -34.75 23.62
C LYS A 2 -18.17 -34.65 24.44
N THR A 3 -17.86 -33.40 24.77
CA THR A 3 -17.34 -32.87 26.05
C THR A 3 -15.82 -32.77 26.26
N ILE A 4 -15.39 -31.62 26.81
CA ILE A 4 -14.09 -31.26 27.42
C ILE A 4 -12.92 -31.25 26.40
N ILE A 5 -12.16 -30.17 26.15
CA ILE A 5 -11.50 -29.21 27.07
C ILE A 5 -11.46 -27.80 26.44
N LEU A 6 -11.77 -26.76 27.22
CA LEU A 6 -10.96 -25.53 27.47
C LEU A 6 -11.87 -24.35 27.88
N ARG A 7 -11.86 -24.00 29.18
CA ARG A 7 -12.26 -22.67 29.70
C ARG A 7 -10.99 -21.92 30.10
N LEU A 8 -11.09 -20.58 30.12
CA LEU A 8 -10.07 -19.60 30.56
C LEU A 8 -8.80 -19.48 29.70
N ALA A 9 -8.75 -18.42 28.87
CA ALA A 9 -7.74 -17.36 29.01
C ALA A 9 -8.02 -16.15 28.08
N ILE A 10 -8.18 -14.97 28.69
CA ILE A 10 -7.64 -13.67 28.22
C ILE A 10 -8.12 -13.13 26.86
N MET A 11 -9.20 -12.34 26.93
CA MET A 11 -9.18 -10.90 26.59
C MET A 11 -7.99 -10.40 25.74
N LEU A 12 -8.16 -10.32 24.41
CA LEU A 12 -7.33 -9.43 23.58
C LEU A 12 -8.18 -8.70 22.55
N VAL A 13 -7.92 -7.39 22.43
CA VAL A 13 -8.60 -6.47 21.52
C VAL A 13 -8.30 -6.82 20.06
N THR A 14 -9.34 -6.97 19.24
CA THR A 14 -9.21 -6.96 17.77
C THR A 14 -9.91 -5.74 17.18
N ILE A 15 -9.17 -4.64 17.08
CA ILE A 15 -9.49 -3.58 16.12
C ILE A 15 -8.99 -4.06 14.75
N THR A 16 -9.92 -4.30 13.83
CA THR A 16 -9.61 -4.42 12.40
C THR A 16 -10.56 -3.51 11.64
N SER A 17 -10.03 -2.36 11.24
CA SER A 17 -10.71 -1.34 10.44
C SER A 17 -10.96 -1.83 9.01
N PHE A 18 -12.20 -1.81 8.55
CA PHE A 18 -12.54 -1.68 7.13
C PHE A 18 -13.83 -0.87 6.98
N GLY A 19 -13.86 0.00 5.96
CA GLY A 19 -14.71 1.18 5.86
C GLY A 19 -16.19 1.02 6.25
N GLN A 20 -16.64 1.91 7.12
CA GLN A 20 -18.04 2.33 7.23
C GLN A 20 -18.14 3.82 6.91
N GLY A 21 -19.11 4.20 6.08
CA GLY A 21 -19.53 5.59 6.00
C GLY A 21 -20.05 5.99 7.38
N LYS A 22 -19.45 7.04 7.97
CA LYS A 22 -19.76 7.48 9.34
C LYS A 22 -21.25 7.83 9.44
N GLN A 23 -22.00 7.03 10.20
CA GLN A 23 -23.27 7.49 10.75
C GLN A 23 -23.00 8.71 11.65
N PRO A 24 -23.91 9.69 11.75
CA PRO A 24 -23.80 10.72 12.79
C PRO A 24 -23.69 10.01 14.15
N ARG A 25 -22.70 10.41 14.95
CA ARG A 25 -22.37 9.74 16.20
C ARG A 25 -23.59 9.79 17.13
N GLN A 26 -24.12 8.62 17.49
CA GLN A 26 -25.21 8.53 18.47
C GLN A 26 -24.76 9.14 19.80
N GLN A 27 -25.70 9.76 20.53
CA GLN A 27 -25.49 10.21 21.91
C GLN A 27 -24.84 9.09 22.73
N PRO A 28 -23.97 9.40 23.72
CA PRO A 28 -23.34 8.38 24.54
C PRO A 28 -24.41 7.50 25.20
N GLU A 29 -24.31 6.18 24.98
CA GLU A 29 -25.24 5.20 25.53
C GLU A 29 -24.66 4.61 26.81
N PHE A 30 -25.37 4.77 27.92
CA PHE A 30 -25.03 4.17 29.21
C PHE A 30 -25.97 3.00 29.49
N ASN A 31 -25.39 1.81 29.64
CA ASN A 31 -26.08 0.63 30.13
C ASN A 31 -25.70 0.45 31.60
N LEU A 32 -26.43 1.13 32.50
CA LEU A 32 -26.15 1.17 33.94
C LEU A 32 -26.51 -0.13 34.67
N PHE A 33 -27.19 -1.09 34.03
CA PHE A 33 -27.73 -2.28 34.69
C PHE A 33 -27.18 -3.58 34.08
N LEU A 34 -26.71 -4.51 34.92
CA LEU A 34 -26.00 -5.73 34.50
C LEU A 34 -26.87 -6.99 34.46
N GLU A 35 -27.77 -7.12 35.42
CA GLU A 35 -28.65 -8.28 35.56
C GLU A 35 -30.11 -7.83 35.58
N SER A 36 -30.97 -8.64 34.96
CA SER A 36 -32.40 -8.35 34.93
C SER A 36 -33.22 -9.64 35.05
N THR A 37 -33.76 -9.92 36.23
CA THR A 37 -34.62 -11.08 36.49
C THR A 37 -36.06 -10.66 36.73
N VAL A 38 -37.02 -11.54 36.39
CA VAL A 38 -38.40 -11.38 36.82
C VAL A 38 -38.46 -11.85 38.28
N MET A 39 -39.14 -11.09 39.14
CA MET A 39 -39.26 -11.39 40.57
C MET A 39 -39.75 -12.83 40.82
N ALA A 40 -39.10 -13.54 41.74
CA ALA A 40 -39.56 -14.82 42.29
C ALA A 40 -40.01 -14.59 43.73
N ALA A 41 -41.17 -15.07 44.16
CA ALA A 41 -41.80 -14.63 45.43
C ALA A 41 -40.90 -14.73 46.70
N GLU A 42 -40.17 -13.65 46.99
CA GLU A 42 -39.34 -13.46 48.19
C GLU A 42 -39.96 -12.37 49.09
N LYS A 43 -39.53 -12.33 50.35
CA LYS A 43 -40.11 -11.45 51.37
C LYS A 43 -39.79 -9.96 51.13
N GLU A 44 -38.65 -9.66 50.51
CA GLU A 44 -38.13 -8.29 50.31
C GLU A 44 -39.00 -7.43 49.37
N TYR A 45 -39.75 -8.06 48.45
CA TYR A 45 -40.63 -7.39 47.47
C TYR A 45 -42.03 -8.01 47.46
N ALA A 46 -42.45 -8.59 48.59
CA ALA A 46 -43.76 -9.22 48.77
C ALA A 46 -44.96 -8.28 48.60
N GLN A 47 -44.72 -6.98 48.40
CA GLN A 47 -45.69 -5.89 48.20
C GLN A 47 -45.96 -5.55 46.73
N VAL A 48 -45.10 -5.95 45.79
CA VAL A 48 -45.24 -5.69 44.35
C VAL A 48 -45.68 -6.97 43.66
N THR A 49 -46.76 -6.93 42.87
CA THR A 49 -47.32 -8.11 42.18
C THR A 49 -46.51 -8.50 40.94
N GLU A 50 -45.95 -7.51 40.22
CA GLU A 50 -45.11 -7.70 39.05
C GLU A 50 -44.10 -6.54 38.93
N GLY A 51 -42.84 -6.89 38.73
CA GLY A 51 -41.70 -5.99 38.71
C GLY A 51 -40.43 -6.71 38.27
N LYS A 52 -39.36 -5.95 38.11
CA LYS A 52 -38.08 -6.40 37.56
C LYS A 52 -36.97 -6.10 38.55
N LEU A 53 -36.22 -7.12 38.96
CA LEU A 53 -35.00 -6.92 39.76
C LEU A 53 -33.86 -6.52 38.82
N LEU A 54 -33.18 -5.42 39.16
CA LEU A 54 -32.05 -4.84 38.43
C LEU A 54 -30.83 -4.78 39.36
N THR A 55 -29.63 -4.91 38.80
CA THR A 55 -28.36 -4.69 39.53
C THR A 55 -27.57 -3.60 38.84
N ILE A 56 -27.21 -2.53 39.55
CA ILE A 56 -26.46 -1.40 38.99
C ILE A 56 -24.98 -1.73 38.83
N ASP A 57 -24.41 -1.39 37.67
CA ASP A 57 -22.97 -1.38 37.45
C ASP A 57 -22.39 -0.11 38.08
N LEU A 58 -21.87 -0.24 39.30
CA LEU A 58 -21.20 0.86 40.01
C LEU A 58 -20.02 1.44 39.23
N LYS A 59 -19.38 0.69 38.32
CA LYS A 59 -18.34 1.22 37.43
C LYS A 59 -18.95 2.10 36.33
N LYS A 60 -20.06 1.69 35.72
CA LYS A 60 -20.77 2.53 34.73
C LYS A 60 -21.41 3.76 35.36
N LEU A 61 -21.86 3.66 36.62
CA LEU A 61 -22.30 4.79 37.41
C LEU A 61 -21.16 5.80 37.64
N SER A 62 -19.97 5.32 38.04
CA SER A 62 -18.76 6.17 38.14
C SER A 62 -18.39 6.78 36.79
N GLU A 63 -18.43 6.02 35.69
CA GLU A 63 -18.16 6.54 34.34
C GLU A 63 -19.16 7.64 33.93
N LEU A 64 -20.45 7.53 34.29
CA LEU A 64 -21.46 8.57 34.06
C LEU A 64 -21.21 9.81 34.93
N ARG A 65 -20.85 9.61 36.20
CA ARG A 65 -20.54 10.67 37.17
C ARG A 65 -19.23 11.40 36.89
N GLU A 66 -18.25 10.75 36.28
CA GLU A 66 -17.00 11.36 35.83
C GLU A 66 -17.17 12.10 34.49
N ALA A 67 -18.05 11.62 33.62
CA ALA A 67 -18.30 12.23 32.30
C ALA A 67 -19.27 13.42 32.35
N GLU A 68 -20.20 13.44 33.31
CA GLU A 68 -21.28 14.43 33.47
C GLU A 68 -21.93 14.91 32.16
N PRO A 69 -22.37 13.99 31.27
CA PRO A 69 -22.79 14.35 29.92
C PRO A 69 -24.06 15.21 29.94
N ASN A 70 -24.06 16.35 29.24
CA ASN A 70 -25.26 17.21 29.18
C ASN A 70 -26.47 16.53 28.51
N GLN A 71 -26.24 15.51 27.67
CA GLN A 71 -27.26 14.58 27.18
C GLN A 71 -26.70 13.16 27.02
N PHE A 72 -27.53 12.14 27.29
CA PHE A 72 -27.18 10.74 27.05
C PHE A 72 -28.41 9.85 26.82
N GLN A 73 -28.18 8.61 26.39
CA GLN A 73 -29.23 7.58 26.31
C GLN A 73 -29.01 6.52 27.40
N LEU A 74 -30.09 6.18 28.12
CA LEU A 74 -30.11 5.13 29.14
C LEU A 74 -31.08 4.03 28.74
N LYS A 75 -30.67 2.78 28.89
CA LYS A 75 -31.54 1.61 28.66
C LYS A 75 -31.85 0.93 29.98
N ILE A 76 -33.14 0.86 30.32
CA ILE A 76 -33.62 0.07 31.46
C ILE A 76 -34.07 -1.30 30.93
N PRO A 77 -33.43 -2.42 31.31
CA PRO A 77 -33.76 -3.72 30.76
C PRO A 77 -35.07 -4.27 31.35
N LEU A 78 -35.95 -4.75 30.46
CA LEU A 78 -37.27 -5.27 30.78
C LEU A 78 -37.29 -6.82 30.68
N SER A 79 -38.44 -7.42 30.39
CA SER A 79 -38.57 -8.86 30.15
C SER A 79 -38.23 -9.24 28.71
N ASN A 80 -37.80 -10.49 28.47
CA ASN A 80 -37.57 -11.07 27.13
C ASN A 80 -36.66 -10.24 26.20
N GLU A 81 -35.49 -9.81 26.70
CA GLU A 81 -34.50 -9.00 25.96
C GLU A 81 -34.99 -7.62 25.48
N GLN A 82 -36.19 -7.19 25.90
CA GLN A 82 -36.67 -5.82 25.68
C GLN A 82 -36.00 -4.82 26.64
N HIS A 83 -35.98 -3.55 26.26
CA HIS A 83 -35.50 -2.44 27.07
C HIS A 83 -36.41 -1.22 26.90
N MET A 84 -36.52 -0.40 27.95
CA MET A 84 -37.08 0.94 27.87
C MET A 84 -35.92 1.89 27.56
N ASP A 85 -35.94 2.46 26.36
CA ASP A 85 -34.96 3.47 25.93
C ASP A 85 -35.37 4.84 26.42
N LEU A 86 -34.46 5.53 27.10
CA LEU A 86 -34.64 6.87 27.63
C LEU A 86 -33.68 7.84 26.96
N LYS A 87 -34.17 9.02 26.59
CA LYS A 87 -33.33 10.18 26.26
C LYS A 87 -33.30 11.11 27.45
N LEU A 88 -32.11 11.38 27.97
CA LEU A 88 -31.89 12.17 29.18
C LEU A 88 -31.07 13.42 28.88
N GLU A 89 -31.44 14.53 29.51
CA GLU A 89 -30.81 15.83 29.42
C GLU A 89 -30.56 16.38 30.83
N LYS A 90 -29.36 16.90 31.09
CA LYS A 90 -28.98 17.44 32.40
C LYS A 90 -29.83 18.68 32.71
N ILE A 91 -30.32 18.80 33.94
CA ILE A 91 -31.07 19.99 34.41
C ILE A 91 -30.34 20.68 35.54
N GLN A 92 -30.49 22.00 35.61
CA GLN A 92 -30.07 22.76 36.78
C GLN A 92 -31.16 22.70 37.84
N VAL A 93 -30.78 22.31 39.05
CA VAL A 93 -31.69 22.22 40.21
C VAL A 93 -31.37 23.26 41.28
N PHE A 94 -30.10 23.61 41.44
CA PHE A 94 -29.61 24.41 42.56
C PHE A 94 -29.42 25.88 42.18
N ALA A 95 -29.85 26.78 43.05
CA ALA A 95 -29.59 28.21 42.96
C ALA A 95 -28.10 28.53 43.18
N LYS A 96 -27.71 29.74 42.81
CA LYS A 96 -26.33 30.21 42.99
C LYS A 96 -26.03 30.48 44.47
N GLY A 97 -25.23 29.60 45.07
CA GLY A 97 -24.90 29.69 46.50
C GLY A 97 -25.83 28.87 47.39
N PHE A 98 -26.55 27.89 46.80
CA PHE A 98 -27.25 26.82 47.51
C PHE A 98 -26.43 26.24 48.67
N LYS A 99 -27.11 25.97 49.78
CA LYS A 99 -26.55 25.43 51.02
C LYS A 99 -27.44 24.36 51.62
N VAL A 100 -26.80 23.51 52.41
CA VAL A 100 -27.47 22.56 53.30
C VAL A 100 -27.11 22.95 54.73
N GLU A 101 -28.12 23.21 55.55
CA GLU A 101 -27.97 23.70 56.93
C GLU A 101 -28.77 22.84 57.90
N THR A 102 -28.35 22.75 59.16
CA THR A 102 -29.05 21.96 60.18
C THR A 102 -29.36 22.76 61.44
N SER A 103 -30.34 22.34 62.24
CA SER A 103 -30.79 23.05 63.45
C SER A 103 -29.69 23.24 64.50
N THR A 104 -28.72 22.34 64.57
CA THR A 104 -27.50 22.52 65.40
C THR A 104 -26.49 23.52 64.81
N GLY A 105 -26.88 24.33 63.83
CA GLY A 105 -26.11 25.46 63.29
C GLY A 105 -24.97 25.04 62.35
N LYS A 106 -25.02 23.83 61.77
CA LYS A 106 -23.97 23.32 60.89
C LYS A 106 -24.35 23.52 59.43
N ASN A 107 -23.62 24.38 58.72
CA ASN A 107 -23.62 24.38 57.26
C ASN A 107 -22.82 23.17 56.76
N MET A 108 -23.51 22.17 56.19
CA MET A 108 -22.91 20.90 55.79
C MET A 108 -21.96 21.10 54.61
N GLN A 109 -20.69 20.75 54.81
CA GLN A 109 -19.65 20.85 53.77
C GLN A 109 -19.49 19.51 53.06
N ASN A 110 -19.45 19.53 51.73
CA ASN A 110 -19.21 18.38 50.84
C ASN A 110 -20.35 17.33 50.74
N VAL A 111 -21.62 17.75 50.88
CA VAL A 111 -22.79 16.92 50.53
C VAL A 111 -22.74 16.55 49.03
N ASP A 112 -22.93 15.29 48.65
CA ASP A 112 -23.10 14.93 47.23
C ASP A 112 -24.49 15.35 46.72
N LEU A 113 -24.56 16.52 46.10
CA LEU A 113 -25.80 17.04 45.52
C LEU A 113 -26.29 16.26 44.28
N GLY A 114 -25.53 15.25 43.82
CA GLY A 114 -25.90 14.42 42.68
C GLY A 114 -25.80 15.13 41.32
N ILE A 115 -26.30 14.46 40.28
CA ILE A 115 -26.60 15.05 38.97
C ILE A 115 -28.05 14.73 38.63
N HIS A 116 -28.80 15.73 38.18
CA HIS A 116 -30.20 15.58 37.84
C HIS A 116 -30.40 15.66 36.32
N TYR A 117 -31.28 14.79 35.82
CA TYR A 117 -31.64 14.71 34.42
C TYR A 117 -33.16 14.66 34.27
N LYS A 118 -33.68 15.41 33.28
CA LYS A 118 -35.02 15.19 32.73
C LYS A 118 -34.94 14.33 31.47
N GLY A 119 -36.08 13.82 31.00
CA GLY A 119 -36.09 13.07 29.74
C GLY A 119 -37.45 12.63 29.24
N SER A 120 -37.40 11.79 28.22
CA SER A 120 -38.55 11.13 27.60
C SER A 120 -38.26 9.68 27.29
N ILE A 121 -39.32 8.86 27.26
CA ILE A 121 -39.27 7.47 26.80
C ILE A 121 -39.31 7.49 25.27
N VAL A 122 -38.33 6.85 24.62
CA VAL A 122 -38.17 6.88 23.16
C VAL A 122 -39.39 6.24 22.49
N GLY A 123 -40.02 7.01 21.58
CA GLY A 123 -41.21 6.59 20.85
C GLY A 123 -42.54 6.94 21.52
N GLN A 124 -42.52 7.57 22.70
CA GLN A 124 -43.73 8.01 23.42
C GLN A 124 -43.79 9.54 23.50
N SER A 125 -44.85 10.14 22.95
CA SER A 125 -45.04 11.60 22.91
C SER A 125 -45.62 12.21 24.19
N LYS A 126 -46.21 11.38 25.06
CA LYS A 126 -46.64 11.74 26.42
C LYS A 126 -45.86 10.87 27.39
N SER A 127 -44.60 11.24 27.63
CA SER A 127 -43.76 10.58 28.62
C SER A 127 -42.99 11.62 29.42
N PHE A 128 -42.81 11.32 30.70
CA PHE A 128 -42.06 12.15 31.64
C PHE A 128 -41.01 11.26 32.30
N VAL A 129 -39.76 11.71 32.32
CA VAL A 129 -38.66 10.99 32.98
C VAL A 129 -37.89 11.98 33.83
N SER A 130 -37.61 11.60 35.07
CA SER A 130 -36.68 12.31 35.96
C SER A 130 -35.72 11.30 36.59
N LEU A 131 -34.42 11.56 36.50
CA LEU A 131 -33.36 10.69 37.00
C LEU A 131 -32.32 11.50 37.78
N SER A 132 -32.14 11.17 39.05
CA SER A 132 -31.14 11.77 39.93
C SER A 132 -30.04 10.75 40.21
N VAL A 133 -28.78 11.15 40.03
CA VAL A 133 -27.60 10.28 40.01
C VAL A 133 -26.60 10.74 41.08
N TYR A 134 -26.57 10.02 42.20
CA TYR A 134 -25.63 10.22 43.30
C TYR A 134 -24.45 9.25 43.18
N LYS A 135 -23.50 9.34 44.11
CA LYS A 135 -22.24 8.59 44.15
C LYS A 135 -22.39 7.07 43.97
N ASP A 136 -23.34 6.45 44.66
CA ASP A 136 -23.63 5.02 44.63
C ASP A 136 -25.15 4.74 44.52
N GLU A 137 -25.92 5.74 44.11
CA GLU A 137 -27.38 5.67 44.03
C GLU A 137 -27.95 6.33 42.78
N VAL A 138 -29.03 5.75 42.24
CA VAL A 138 -29.84 6.33 41.16
C VAL A 138 -31.30 6.30 41.56
N VAL A 139 -31.90 7.48 41.72
CA VAL A 139 -33.32 7.65 42.03
C VAL A 139 -34.04 8.04 40.75
N GLY A 140 -35.02 7.25 40.31
CA GLY A 140 -35.67 7.42 39.01
C GLY A 140 -37.19 7.29 39.07
N LEU A 141 -37.87 8.27 38.46
CA LEU A 141 -39.31 8.22 38.20
C LEU A 141 -39.54 8.37 36.70
N PHE A 142 -40.38 7.50 36.15
CA PHE A 142 -40.66 7.42 34.72
C PHE A 142 -42.17 7.28 34.57
N SER A 143 -42.74 7.91 33.55
CA SER A 143 -44.18 7.99 33.37
C SER A 143 -44.46 7.90 31.88
N ASP A 144 -45.31 6.96 31.46
CA ASP A 144 -45.88 6.94 30.11
C ASP A 144 -47.30 7.57 30.12
N SER A 145 -48.09 7.42 29.06
CA SER A 145 -49.45 7.99 29.01
C SER A 145 -50.44 7.32 29.96
N ASP A 146 -50.10 6.14 30.48
CA ASP A 146 -51.04 5.22 31.13
C ASP A 146 -50.59 4.88 32.57
N TYR A 147 -49.28 4.87 32.84
CA TYR A 147 -48.68 4.43 34.11
C TYR A 147 -47.43 5.21 34.53
N ASP A 148 -47.27 5.40 35.85
CA ASP A 148 -45.98 5.68 36.47
C ASP A 148 -45.20 4.38 36.74
N TYR A 149 -43.88 4.49 36.68
CA TYR A 149 -42.88 3.47 36.96
C TYR A 149 -41.84 4.05 37.91
N GLU A 150 -41.41 3.26 38.88
CA GLU A 150 -40.41 3.64 39.87
C GLU A 150 -39.17 2.75 39.75
N LEU A 151 -37.99 3.34 39.99
CA LEU A 151 -36.73 2.64 40.23
C LEU A 151 -36.32 2.85 41.68
N VAL A 152 -36.43 1.80 42.49
CA VAL A 152 -36.23 1.85 43.95
C VAL A 152 -35.05 0.97 44.35
N LYS A 153 -34.13 1.50 45.16
CA LYS A 153 -33.00 0.77 45.74
C LYS A 153 -33.48 -0.16 46.86
N LEU A 154 -32.94 -1.38 46.94
CA LEU A 154 -33.24 -2.31 48.02
C LEU A 154 -32.36 -2.03 49.25
N GLU A 155 -32.92 -2.21 50.45
CA GLU A 155 -32.26 -1.90 51.73
C GLU A 155 -30.93 -2.67 51.95
N ASN A 156 -30.06 -2.11 52.80
CA ASN A 156 -28.75 -2.64 53.24
C ASN A 156 -27.55 -2.42 52.29
N ASN A 157 -27.43 -1.24 51.66
CA ASN A 157 -26.27 -0.84 50.84
C ASN A 157 -25.90 -1.82 49.72
N ASP A 158 -26.92 -2.42 49.08
CA ASP A 158 -26.73 -3.27 47.92
C ASP A 158 -26.85 -2.48 46.62
N SER A 159 -26.22 -3.00 45.58
CA SER A 159 -26.33 -2.57 44.17
C SER A 159 -27.67 -2.98 43.52
N ARG A 160 -28.60 -3.57 44.28
CA ARG A 160 -29.89 -4.09 43.77
C ARG A 160 -31.00 -3.03 43.81
N TYR A 161 -31.78 -3.01 42.75
CA TYR A 161 -32.94 -2.15 42.55
C TYR A 161 -34.14 -2.97 42.09
N ILE A 162 -35.34 -2.49 42.36
CA ILE A 162 -36.58 -2.94 41.74
C ILE A 162 -37.10 -1.86 40.78
N PHE A 163 -37.40 -2.25 39.55
CA PHE A 163 -38.11 -1.43 38.57
C PHE A 163 -39.52 -1.98 38.35
N TYR A 164 -40.55 -1.20 38.62
CA TYR A 164 -41.93 -1.67 38.62
C TYR A 164 -42.93 -0.56 38.28
N LYS A 165 -44.12 -0.94 37.81
CA LYS A 165 -45.24 -0.01 37.62
C LYS A 165 -45.93 0.26 38.96
N THR A 166 -46.30 1.50 39.27
CA THR A 166 -47.06 1.83 40.49
C THR A 166 -48.41 1.09 40.54
N ALA A 167 -49.03 0.84 39.37
CA ALA A 167 -50.21 0.00 39.22
C ALA A 167 -50.02 -1.46 39.69
N ASN A 168 -48.79 -1.95 39.85
CA ASN A 168 -48.47 -3.29 40.35
C ASN A 168 -48.24 -3.35 41.87
N LEU A 169 -48.46 -2.26 42.61
CA LEU A 169 -48.57 -2.33 44.08
C LEU A 169 -49.78 -3.18 44.49
N GLN A 170 -49.64 -3.96 45.56
CA GLN A 170 -50.75 -4.76 46.09
C GLN A 170 -51.89 -3.89 46.61
N GLN A 171 -53.13 -4.34 46.40
CA GLN A 171 -54.31 -3.51 46.61
C GLN A 171 -54.44 -2.98 48.04
N HIS A 172 -54.15 -3.77 49.08
CA HIS A 172 -54.23 -3.29 50.47
C HIS A 172 -53.24 -2.14 50.76
N ILE A 173 -52.09 -2.12 50.08
CA ILE A 173 -51.10 -1.05 50.18
C ILE A 173 -51.62 0.20 49.47
N LYS A 174 -52.32 0.04 48.35
CA LYS A 174 -53.02 1.14 47.68
C LYS A 174 -54.14 1.69 48.57
N ASP A 175 -54.95 0.82 49.17
CA ASP A 175 -56.09 1.20 50.01
C ASP A 175 -55.66 1.96 51.29
N ASP A 176 -54.42 1.74 51.76
CA ASP A 176 -53.80 2.45 52.88
C ASP A 176 -52.98 3.69 52.43
N LEU A 177 -52.20 3.61 51.34
CA LEU A 177 -51.47 4.76 50.78
C LEU A 177 -52.39 5.84 50.19
N PHE A 178 -53.55 5.51 49.63
CA PHE A 178 -54.42 6.50 48.97
C PHE A 178 -55.49 7.12 49.90
N LYS A 179 -55.33 7.00 51.22
CA LYS A 179 -56.05 7.83 52.21
C LYS A 179 -55.42 9.22 52.26
N PHE A 180 -55.70 10.02 51.23
CA PHE A 180 -55.33 11.43 51.15
C PHE A 180 -56.46 12.29 51.72
N LYS A 181 -56.13 13.21 52.63
CA LYS A 181 -57.08 14.13 53.25
C LYS A 181 -56.56 15.56 53.10
N CYS A 182 -56.98 16.25 52.04
CA CYS A 182 -56.82 17.71 51.95
C CYS A 182 -57.65 18.36 53.06
N TYR A 183 -57.03 19.24 53.83
CA TYR A 183 -57.72 20.07 54.82
C TYR A 183 -58.21 21.36 54.17
N THR A 184 -59.35 21.29 53.46
CA THR A 184 -60.11 22.49 53.07
C THR A 184 -60.60 23.21 54.33
N GLY A 185 -60.77 24.53 54.27
CA GLY A 185 -61.20 25.29 55.44
C GLY A 185 -61.04 26.80 55.35
N ALA A 186 -62.19 27.46 55.41
CA ALA A 186 -62.61 28.69 56.09
C ALA A 186 -61.89 30.01 55.81
N ASP A 187 -60.63 30.00 55.40
CA ASP A 187 -59.81 31.20 55.23
C ASP A 187 -59.97 31.80 53.83
N GLY A 188 -61.23 31.90 53.40
CA GLY A 188 -61.65 32.46 52.13
C GLY A 188 -61.34 33.95 52.02
N LYS A 189 -60.13 34.29 51.55
CA LYS A 189 -60.02 35.44 50.64
C LYS A 189 -60.76 35.09 49.36
N GLU A 190 -61.67 35.97 48.94
CA GLU A 190 -62.17 35.96 47.57
C GLU A 190 -60.97 36.09 46.62
N MET A 191 -60.71 35.04 45.84
CA MET A 191 -59.72 35.08 44.75
C MET A 191 -60.23 36.06 43.68
N PRO A 192 -59.35 36.79 42.98
CA PRO A 192 -59.77 37.59 41.84
C PRO A 192 -60.48 36.73 40.78
N GLU A 193 -61.64 37.17 40.30
CA GLU A 193 -62.26 36.58 39.10
C GLU A 193 -61.31 36.76 37.91
N TYR A 194 -60.71 35.66 37.44
CA TYR A 194 -59.91 35.66 36.22
C TYR A 194 -60.83 35.54 35.02
N THR A 195 -60.98 36.61 34.24
CA THR A 195 -61.77 36.54 33.00
C THR A 195 -61.12 35.57 31.99
N GLU A 196 -61.94 34.94 31.16
CA GLU A 196 -61.47 34.11 30.02
C GLU A 196 -60.42 34.84 29.16
N SER A 197 -60.53 36.18 29.06
CA SER A 197 -59.56 37.02 28.35
C SER A 197 -58.21 37.17 29.03
N GLN A 198 -58.10 36.99 30.36
CA GLN A 198 -56.81 36.97 31.06
C GLN A 198 -56.15 35.62 30.87
N LEU A 199 -56.88 34.53 31.15
CA LEU A 199 -56.43 33.14 31.02
C LEU A 199 -55.95 32.74 29.60
N TYR A 200 -56.35 33.48 28.56
CA TYR A 200 -55.94 33.26 27.17
C TYR A 200 -54.89 34.28 26.66
N ASN A 201 -54.65 35.38 27.38
CA ASN A 201 -53.67 36.41 27.02
C ASN A 201 -52.41 36.36 27.91
N ALA A 202 -52.03 35.16 28.35
CA ALA A 202 -50.68 34.86 28.86
C ALA A 202 -49.65 35.22 27.77
N ASN A 203 -49.23 36.48 27.79
CA ASN A 203 -48.32 37.06 26.81
C ASN A 203 -46.95 36.42 27.08
N ARG A 204 -46.54 35.45 26.25
CA ARG A 204 -45.31 34.63 26.41
C ARG A 204 -44.02 35.41 26.14
N SER A 205 -43.96 36.63 26.64
CA SER A 205 -42.97 37.68 26.35
C SER A 205 -42.55 38.41 27.64
N HIS A 206 -42.89 37.87 28.81
CA HIS A 206 -42.36 38.36 30.08
C HIS A 206 -40.93 37.82 30.27
N ASP A 207 -40.08 38.63 30.90
CA ASP A 207 -38.72 38.23 31.26
C ASP A 207 -38.77 36.97 32.16
N CYS A 208 -37.76 36.10 32.09
CA CYS A 208 -37.85 34.84 32.81
C CYS A 208 -37.79 35.06 34.33
N GLN A 209 -38.90 34.80 35.01
CA GLN A 209 -38.98 34.86 36.46
C GLN A 209 -38.78 33.45 37.02
N VAL A 210 -37.78 33.32 37.89
CA VAL A 210 -37.39 32.05 38.53
C VAL A 210 -37.86 32.08 39.97
N VAL A 211 -38.61 31.06 40.39
CA VAL A 211 -39.05 30.93 41.79
C VAL A 211 -37.97 30.23 42.61
N GLN A 212 -37.47 30.90 43.63
CA GLN A 212 -36.54 30.33 44.62
C GLN A 212 -37.32 29.58 45.70
N VAL A 213 -37.20 28.26 45.68
CA VAL A 213 -37.79 27.38 46.68
C VAL A 213 -36.73 26.96 47.70
N TYR A 214 -37.12 26.94 48.96
CA TYR A 214 -36.36 26.32 50.04
C TYR A 214 -37.14 25.12 50.58
N LEU A 215 -36.44 24.05 50.92
CA LEU A 215 -37.06 22.89 51.55
C LEU A 215 -36.57 22.75 52.99
N VAL A 216 -37.48 22.38 53.88
CA VAL A 216 -37.17 22.13 55.29
C VAL A 216 -37.59 20.71 55.63
N ALA A 217 -36.65 19.88 56.09
CA ALA A 217 -36.92 18.57 56.65
C ALA A 217 -37.18 18.73 58.14
N ASP A 218 -38.37 18.33 58.55
CA ASP A 218 -38.80 18.20 59.94
C ASP A 218 -37.99 17.14 60.69
N TYR A 219 -38.00 17.17 62.03
CA TYR A 219 -37.22 16.20 62.80
C TYR A 219 -37.71 14.77 62.58
N SER A 220 -39.04 14.55 62.54
CA SER A 220 -39.61 13.28 62.07
C SER A 220 -39.00 12.81 60.75
N TYR A 221 -39.02 13.64 59.71
CA TYR A 221 -38.49 13.27 58.39
C TYR A 221 -36.99 12.94 58.40
N TYR A 222 -36.19 13.66 59.19
CA TYR A 222 -34.79 13.33 59.42
C TYR A 222 -34.59 11.96 60.10
N THR A 223 -35.34 11.65 61.16
CA THR A 223 -35.23 10.35 61.86
C THR A 223 -35.62 9.17 60.96
N LEU A 224 -36.61 9.36 60.08
CA LEU A 224 -37.09 8.39 59.10
C LEU A 224 -36.05 8.07 58.01
N ASN A 225 -35.18 9.02 57.72
CA ASN A 225 -34.02 8.84 56.85
C ASN A 225 -32.79 8.28 57.61
N GLY A 226 -33.03 7.58 58.72
CA GLY A 226 -31.99 6.91 59.50
C GLY A 226 -31.20 7.83 60.43
N ASN A 227 -31.64 9.07 60.63
CA ASN A 227 -30.88 10.14 61.30
C ASN A 227 -29.61 10.50 60.51
N ASP A 228 -29.72 10.55 59.19
CA ASP A 228 -28.65 10.97 58.27
C ASP A 228 -29.12 12.17 57.44
N ALA A 229 -28.44 13.31 57.63
CA ALA A 229 -28.79 14.56 56.97
C ALA A 229 -28.34 14.61 55.50
N GLU A 230 -27.33 13.84 55.10
CA GLU A 230 -26.93 13.71 53.69
C GLU A 230 -27.96 12.86 52.94
N GLU A 231 -28.38 11.72 53.50
CA GLU A 231 -29.48 10.90 52.98
C GLU A 231 -30.81 11.68 52.89
N THR A 232 -31.15 12.42 53.94
CA THR A 232 -32.33 13.31 53.97
C THR A 232 -32.25 14.33 52.83
N THR A 233 -31.10 15.00 52.68
CA THR A 233 -30.89 15.99 51.60
C THR A 233 -30.96 15.35 50.22
N ASN A 234 -30.40 14.15 50.03
CA ASN A 234 -30.43 13.45 48.74
C ASN A 234 -31.87 13.09 48.34
N LYS A 235 -32.71 12.66 49.28
CA LYS A 235 -34.14 12.43 49.03
C LYS A 235 -34.90 13.70 48.69
N MET A 236 -34.66 14.79 49.41
CA MET A 236 -35.33 16.08 49.15
C MET A 236 -34.93 16.66 47.79
N THR A 237 -33.62 16.71 47.51
CA THR A 237 -33.08 17.24 46.25
C THR A 237 -33.48 16.39 45.05
N SER A 238 -33.49 15.05 45.18
CA SER A 238 -33.91 14.16 44.10
C SER A 238 -35.39 14.32 43.75
N ALA A 239 -36.27 14.47 44.75
CA ALA A 239 -37.69 14.70 44.53
C ALA A 239 -37.97 16.09 43.95
N PHE A 240 -37.30 17.12 44.48
CA PHE A 240 -37.46 18.49 43.98
C PHE A 240 -36.95 18.65 42.55
N ALA A 241 -35.91 17.92 42.14
CA ALA A 241 -35.50 17.84 40.74
C ALA A 241 -36.63 17.36 39.81
N GLN A 242 -37.52 16.49 40.31
CA GLN A 242 -38.68 16.00 39.56
C GLN A 242 -39.83 17.02 39.60
N THR A 243 -40.05 17.68 40.73
CA THR A 243 -40.97 18.82 40.87
C THR A 243 -40.61 19.93 39.88
N ILE A 244 -39.34 20.37 39.83
CA ILE A 244 -38.81 21.31 38.83
C ILE A 244 -39.12 20.80 37.42
N ASN A 245 -38.91 19.51 37.13
CA ASN A 245 -39.17 18.97 35.80
C ASN A 245 -40.66 19.02 35.42
N ALA A 246 -41.57 18.83 36.38
CA ALA A 246 -43.02 18.97 36.15
C ALA A 246 -43.43 20.43 35.88
N TYR A 247 -42.87 21.39 36.62
CA TYR A 247 -43.09 22.82 36.40
C TYR A 247 -42.46 23.34 35.11
N ASN A 248 -41.25 22.89 34.76
CA ASN A 248 -40.57 23.22 33.51
C ASN A 248 -41.35 22.75 32.28
N ALA A 249 -42.17 21.69 32.39
CA ALA A 249 -43.06 21.24 31.33
C ALA A 249 -44.29 22.15 31.13
N GLU A 250 -44.56 23.04 32.08
CA GLU A 250 -45.62 24.05 32.08
C GLU A 250 -45.05 25.48 31.89
N ASP A 251 -43.82 25.64 31.38
CA ASP A 251 -43.11 26.92 31.24
C ASP A 251 -42.98 27.72 32.57
N ILE A 252 -42.88 27.03 33.72
CA ILE A 252 -42.65 27.62 35.06
C ILE A 252 -41.28 27.17 35.56
N TYR A 253 -40.39 28.12 35.86
CA TYR A 253 -39.00 27.84 36.22
C TYR A 253 -38.75 28.00 37.72
N MET A 254 -38.09 27.01 38.31
CA MET A 254 -37.79 26.97 39.75
C MET A 254 -36.35 26.54 40.00
N VAL A 255 -35.77 27.03 41.08
CA VAL A 255 -34.48 26.56 41.62
C VAL A 255 -34.57 26.34 43.12
N LEU A 256 -33.74 25.43 43.62
CA LEU A 256 -33.61 25.15 45.04
C LEU A 256 -32.51 26.03 45.64
N SER A 257 -32.89 26.91 46.56
CA SER A 257 -31.96 27.88 47.18
C SER A 257 -31.38 27.42 48.51
N GLY A 258 -32.00 26.43 49.16
CA GLY A 258 -31.41 25.75 50.31
C GLY A 258 -32.21 24.54 50.76
N VAL A 259 -31.55 23.67 51.51
CA VAL A 259 -32.17 22.63 52.33
C VAL A 259 -31.82 22.88 53.79
N PHE A 260 -32.82 22.93 54.65
CA PHE A 260 -32.64 22.93 56.10
C PHE A 260 -33.08 21.58 56.66
N VAL A 261 -32.33 21.01 57.60
CA VAL A 261 -32.67 19.73 58.26
C VAL A 261 -32.69 19.92 59.77
N TRP A 262 -33.82 19.67 60.42
CA TRP A 262 -33.88 19.58 61.88
C TRP A 262 -33.15 18.31 62.34
N ASP A 263 -31.91 18.44 62.79
CA ASP A 263 -31.05 17.33 63.25
C ASP A 263 -31.16 17.06 64.77
N GLU A 264 -31.99 17.85 65.44
CA GLU A 264 -32.49 17.72 66.82
C GLU A 264 -34.01 18.01 66.82
N GLU A 265 -34.72 17.50 67.83
CA GLU A 265 -36.17 17.70 68.06
C GLU A 265 -36.52 19.19 67.95
N ASP A 266 -37.39 19.52 67.00
CA ASP A 266 -37.79 20.88 66.66
C ASP A 266 -38.81 21.45 67.65
N THR A 267 -39.33 22.64 67.35
CA THR A 267 -40.26 23.36 68.23
C THR A 267 -41.71 23.35 67.74
N PHE A 268 -42.01 22.68 66.62
CA PHE A 268 -43.36 22.57 66.07
C PHE A 268 -44.08 21.41 66.77
N ASP A 269 -45.36 21.56 67.09
CA ASP A 269 -46.07 20.52 67.83
C ASP A 269 -46.54 19.39 66.88
N GLU A 270 -45.70 18.37 66.70
CA GLU A 270 -46.05 17.15 65.96
C GLU A 270 -47.30 16.42 66.51
N THR A 271 -47.79 16.78 67.71
CA THR A 271 -49.04 16.25 68.28
C THR A 271 -50.30 17.00 67.86
N GLU A 272 -50.19 18.08 67.08
CA GLU A 272 -51.33 18.78 66.52
C GLU A 272 -52.15 17.89 65.57
N GLU A 273 -53.42 17.76 65.91
CA GLU A 273 -54.37 16.86 65.26
C GLU A 273 -54.68 17.28 63.79
N GLU A 274 -54.31 18.51 63.41
CA GLU A 274 -54.50 19.09 62.08
C GLU A 274 -53.20 19.58 61.45
N ALA A 275 -53.02 19.28 60.15
CA ALA A 275 -51.83 19.68 59.39
C ALA A 275 -51.75 21.19 59.07
N ARG A 276 -52.80 21.95 59.44
CA ARG A 276 -52.85 23.41 59.28
C ARG A 276 -51.99 24.13 60.30
N ASP A 277 -52.02 23.66 61.54
CA ASP A 277 -51.40 24.34 62.67
C ASP A 277 -49.87 24.21 62.60
N GLN A 278 -49.33 23.01 62.35
CA GLN A 278 -47.89 22.77 62.10
C GLN A 278 -47.29 23.66 60.98
N ARG A 279 -48.05 23.94 59.90
CA ARG A 279 -47.63 24.85 58.82
C ARG A 279 -47.60 26.31 59.31
N ASP A 280 -48.55 26.69 60.15
CA ASP A 280 -48.68 28.03 60.70
C ASP A 280 -47.61 28.33 61.75
N ASP A 281 -47.30 27.36 62.61
CA ASP A 281 -46.17 27.40 63.55
C ASP A 281 -44.82 27.54 62.82
N PHE A 282 -44.63 26.80 61.72
CA PHE A 282 -43.46 26.92 60.84
C PHE A 282 -43.35 28.33 60.21
N ARG A 283 -44.46 28.87 59.68
CA ARG A 283 -44.55 30.24 59.18
C ARG A 283 -44.19 31.26 60.27
N ASP A 284 -44.77 31.10 61.46
CA ASP A 284 -44.67 32.08 62.55
C ASP A 284 -43.30 32.05 63.22
N TYR A 285 -42.61 30.91 63.24
CA TYR A 285 -41.20 30.82 63.60
C TYR A 285 -40.32 31.68 62.68
N TYR A 286 -40.36 31.45 61.36
CA TYR A 286 -39.52 32.20 60.40
C TYR A 286 -39.90 33.68 60.27
N ASN A 287 -41.17 34.03 60.45
CA ASN A 287 -41.62 35.43 60.44
C ASN A 287 -41.39 36.14 61.80
N GLY A 288 -41.35 35.41 62.92
CA GLY A 288 -41.28 35.94 64.28
C GLY A 288 -39.87 36.25 64.77
N ASP A 289 -38.87 35.46 64.37
CA ASP A 289 -37.49 35.58 64.88
C ASP A 289 -36.70 36.79 64.33
N GLY A 290 -37.26 37.51 63.35
CA GLY A 290 -36.78 38.83 62.96
C GLY A 290 -35.57 38.86 62.00
N ASP A 291 -35.00 37.72 61.66
CA ASP A 291 -34.01 37.59 60.57
C ASP A 291 -34.66 37.70 59.18
N GLY A 292 -35.94 37.32 59.07
CA GLY A 292 -36.78 37.47 57.88
C GLY A 292 -36.57 36.38 56.83
N TRP A 293 -37.67 35.91 56.24
CA TRP A 293 -37.64 34.89 55.19
C TRP A 293 -36.89 35.38 53.93
N PRO A 294 -35.86 34.64 53.43
CA PRO A 294 -35.03 35.10 52.33
C PRO A 294 -35.44 34.59 50.93
N GLY A 295 -36.44 33.71 50.81
CA GLY A 295 -36.83 33.05 49.55
C GLY A 295 -38.20 33.46 49.02
N ASP A 296 -38.59 32.90 47.87
CA ASP A 296 -39.89 33.16 47.26
C ASP A 296 -40.97 32.19 47.78
N LEU A 297 -40.57 30.94 48.07
CA LEU A 297 -41.40 29.87 48.65
C LEU A 297 -40.59 28.96 49.60
N ALA A 298 -41.27 28.40 50.60
CA ALA A 298 -40.80 27.39 51.55
C ALA A 298 -41.75 26.17 51.52
N ALA A 299 -41.19 24.95 51.47
CA ALA A 299 -41.97 23.74 51.73
C ALA A 299 -41.35 22.95 52.90
N LEU A 300 -42.12 22.82 53.99
CA LEU A 300 -41.83 21.93 55.11
C LEU A 300 -42.22 20.50 54.72
N ILE A 301 -41.35 19.54 55.03
CA ILE A 301 -41.54 18.12 54.76
C ILE A 301 -41.47 17.38 56.08
N SER A 302 -42.62 16.85 56.50
CA SER A 302 -42.82 16.16 57.78
C SER A 302 -43.19 14.70 57.55
N GLY A 303 -42.84 13.82 58.50
CA GLY A 303 -43.12 12.40 58.42
C GLY A 303 -44.09 11.94 59.52
N THR A 304 -45.21 11.32 59.15
CA THR A 304 -46.29 10.99 60.09
C THR A 304 -46.53 9.49 60.23
N GLU A 305 -46.49 8.99 61.47
CA GLU A 305 -47.03 7.67 61.80
C GLU A 305 -48.55 7.64 61.58
N GLY A 306 -49.10 6.54 61.05
CA GLY A 306 -50.56 6.33 61.01
C GLY A 306 -51.28 6.56 59.68
N ASN A 307 -50.68 6.20 58.54
CA ASN A 307 -51.33 6.07 57.22
C ASN A 307 -51.94 7.33 56.55
N TRP A 308 -51.98 8.49 57.20
CA TRP A 308 -52.37 9.74 56.57
C TRP A 308 -51.17 10.39 55.88
N GLY A 309 -51.23 10.49 54.55
CA GLY A 309 -50.33 11.36 53.78
C GLY A 309 -51.15 12.46 53.12
N GLY A 310 -50.58 13.65 52.99
CA GLY A 310 -51.29 14.83 52.52
C GLY A 310 -50.43 16.07 52.54
N GLY A 311 -51.03 17.22 52.26
CA GLY A 311 -50.36 18.50 52.40
C GLY A 311 -51.34 19.60 52.78
N VAL A 312 -50.77 20.76 53.10
CA VAL A 312 -51.52 22.00 53.29
C VAL A 312 -50.65 23.18 52.86
N ALA A 313 -51.19 24.01 51.98
CA ALA A 313 -50.59 25.25 51.51
C ALA A 313 -51.54 26.43 51.71
N TYR A 314 -51.01 27.65 51.52
CA TYR A 314 -51.82 28.84 51.31
C TYR A 314 -51.89 29.17 49.82
N PHE A 315 -53.06 29.60 49.36
CA PHE A 315 -53.19 30.36 48.11
C PHE A 315 -52.51 31.73 48.23
N ASP A 316 -52.16 32.35 47.10
CA ASP A 316 -51.49 33.66 47.05
C ASP A 316 -50.17 33.69 47.87
N GLY A 317 -49.43 32.56 47.88
CA GLY A 317 -48.27 32.35 48.73
C GLY A 317 -46.99 33.01 48.23
N LEU A 318 -46.77 33.03 46.91
CA LEU A 318 -45.54 33.51 46.28
C LEU A 318 -45.13 34.92 46.78
N CYS A 319 -43.99 35.01 47.45
CA CYS A 319 -43.45 36.25 48.01
C CYS A 319 -44.33 37.00 49.02
N THR A 320 -45.31 36.32 49.65
CA THR A 320 -46.13 36.91 50.72
C THR A 320 -45.73 36.34 52.09
N SER A 321 -46.34 36.80 53.18
CA SER A 321 -46.21 36.14 54.49
C SER A 321 -46.70 34.70 54.51
N ASN A 322 -47.37 34.27 53.45
CA ASN A 322 -48.01 32.97 53.28
C ASN A 322 -47.24 32.09 52.29
N SER A 323 -45.95 32.38 52.04
CA SER A 323 -45.04 31.65 51.13
C SER A 323 -44.66 30.25 51.61
N TYR A 324 -45.53 29.59 52.36
CA TYR A 324 -45.26 28.36 53.09
C TYR A 324 -46.25 27.27 52.70
N SER A 325 -45.75 26.06 52.49
CA SER A 325 -46.51 24.82 52.34
C SER A 325 -45.95 23.72 53.25
N LEU A 326 -46.80 22.76 53.57
CA LEU A 326 -46.46 21.54 54.30
C LEU A 326 -46.78 20.32 53.44
N THR A 327 -45.81 19.42 53.30
CA THR A 327 -45.94 18.10 52.70
C THR A 327 -45.76 17.04 53.78
N ARG A 328 -46.84 16.35 54.18
CA ARG A 328 -46.81 15.21 55.12
C ARG A 328 -46.70 13.90 54.37
N ILE A 329 -45.59 13.20 54.58
CA ILE A 329 -45.34 11.88 54.02
C ILE A 329 -45.83 10.86 55.06
N GLY A 330 -46.96 10.19 54.77
CA GLY A 330 -47.57 9.20 55.66
C GLY A 330 -46.91 7.83 55.58
N ILE A 331 -46.70 7.18 56.74
CA ILE A 331 -45.79 6.05 56.88
C ILE A 331 -46.40 5.00 57.80
N ASP A 332 -46.87 3.89 57.23
CA ASP A 332 -47.41 2.78 58.02
C ASP A 332 -47.25 1.42 57.31
N ALA A 333 -46.01 1.10 56.93
CA ALA A 333 -45.61 -0.28 56.65
C ALA A 333 -44.12 -0.49 56.97
N PRO A 334 -43.73 -1.57 57.67
CA PRO A 334 -42.32 -1.95 57.86
C PRO A 334 -41.70 -2.57 56.60
N ILE A 335 -42.15 -2.13 55.42
CA ILE A 335 -41.80 -2.68 54.10
C ILE A 335 -41.93 -1.54 53.06
N MET A 336 -40.80 -1.20 52.45
CA MET A 336 -40.59 -0.15 51.41
C MET A 336 -40.92 1.30 51.79
N PRO A 337 -39.97 2.03 52.44
CA PRO A 337 -40.05 3.48 52.66
C PRO A 337 -39.97 4.35 51.39
N TRP A 338 -40.06 3.75 50.20
CA TRP A 338 -39.90 4.39 48.88
C TRP A 338 -41.14 4.28 47.99
N THR A 339 -42.15 3.47 48.34
CA THR A 339 -43.47 3.50 47.66
C THR A 339 -44.19 4.85 47.85
N SER A 340 -43.72 5.63 48.81
CA SER A 340 -44.06 7.02 49.06
C SER A 340 -43.30 8.01 48.18
N TYR A 341 -42.28 7.62 47.40
CA TYR A 341 -41.42 8.58 46.69
C TYR A 341 -42.14 9.30 45.55
N SER A 342 -42.85 8.56 44.67
CA SER A 342 -43.69 9.20 43.64
C SER A 342 -44.83 10.02 44.24
N ARG A 343 -45.38 9.57 45.38
CA ARG A 343 -46.39 10.30 46.16
C ARG A 343 -45.84 11.59 46.75
N TYR A 344 -44.65 11.56 47.34
CA TYR A 344 -43.94 12.72 47.88
C TYR A 344 -43.71 13.75 46.78
N VAL A 345 -43.20 13.34 45.61
CA VAL A 345 -43.08 14.22 44.44
C VAL A 345 -44.43 14.82 44.05
N LYS A 346 -45.51 14.03 43.98
CA LYS A 346 -46.86 14.54 43.65
C LYS A 346 -47.38 15.54 44.66
N VAL A 347 -47.32 15.25 45.95
CA VAL A 347 -47.82 16.14 47.01
C VAL A 347 -46.97 17.42 47.07
N LEU A 348 -45.64 17.34 47.07
CA LEU A 348 -44.77 18.52 47.04
C LEU A 348 -45.08 19.41 45.81
N THR A 349 -45.29 18.79 44.66
CA THR A 349 -45.67 19.50 43.43
C THR A 349 -47.08 20.10 43.52
N HIS A 350 -48.02 19.44 44.20
CA HIS A 350 -49.39 19.94 44.42
C HIS A 350 -49.43 21.17 45.33
N GLU A 351 -48.77 21.09 46.49
CA GLU A 351 -48.79 22.15 47.51
C GLU A 351 -48.06 23.43 47.05
N ILE A 352 -46.94 23.28 46.31
CA ILE A 352 -46.31 24.41 45.62
C ILE A 352 -47.29 25.02 44.59
N GLY A 353 -48.14 24.22 43.95
CA GLY A 353 -49.14 24.69 43.00
C GLY A 353 -50.19 25.59 43.65
N HIS A 354 -50.61 25.26 44.87
CA HIS A 354 -51.43 26.14 45.70
C HIS A 354 -50.71 27.44 46.07
N ASN A 355 -49.43 27.39 46.46
CA ASN A 355 -48.66 28.60 46.71
C ASN A 355 -48.51 29.48 45.44
N LEU A 356 -48.50 28.88 44.25
CA LEU A 356 -48.59 29.55 42.93
C LEU A 356 -50.03 29.90 42.52
N ASN A 357 -50.95 29.99 43.48
CA ASN A 357 -52.34 30.43 43.31
C ASN A 357 -53.24 29.47 42.51
N SER A 358 -52.84 28.22 42.29
CA SER A 358 -53.72 27.20 41.71
C SER A 358 -54.72 26.68 42.74
N ARG A 359 -55.98 26.55 42.34
CA ARG A 359 -56.99 25.78 43.09
C ARG A 359 -56.87 24.29 42.76
N HIS A 360 -57.56 23.47 43.56
CA HIS A 360 -57.95 22.12 43.14
C HIS A 360 -58.74 22.18 41.81
N THR A 361 -58.54 21.19 40.97
CA THR A 361 -59.41 20.89 39.83
C THR A 361 -60.21 19.62 40.11
N HIS A 362 -61.40 19.52 39.52
CA HIS A 362 -62.01 18.21 39.34
C HIS A 362 -61.67 17.66 37.94
N ALA A 363 -61.81 16.35 37.76
CA ALA A 363 -61.46 15.66 36.51
C ALA A 363 -62.32 16.07 35.29
N CYS A 364 -63.28 16.98 35.48
CA CYS A 364 -64.14 17.56 34.45
C CYS A 364 -63.92 19.09 34.37
N VAL A 365 -63.12 19.53 33.40
CA VAL A 365 -63.06 20.88 32.78
C VAL A 365 -63.78 22.01 33.55
N TRP A 366 -63.05 22.92 34.22
CA TRP A 366 -63.64 24.23 34.55
C TRP A 366 -63.88 25.00 33.25
N ASN A 367 -65.14 25.27 32.94
CA ASN A 367 -65.64 25.74 31.65
C ASN A 367 -65.41 27.24 31.37
N GLY A 368 -64.82 27.97 32.32
CA GLY A 368 -64.58 29.41 32.23
C GLY A 368 -65.75 30.31 32.63
N ASP A 369 -66.80 29.80 33.31
CA ASP A 369 -67.94 30.61 33.78
C ASP A 369 -68.26 30.50 35.29
N ASP A 370 -67.26 30.17 36.12
CA ASP A 370 -67.37 30.02 37.58
C ASP A 370 -68.34 28.92 38.08
N THR A 371 -68.70 27.95 37.22
CA THR A 371 -69.42 26.74 37.67
C THR A 371 -68.48 25.57 37.99
N GLN A 372 -68.61 25.02 39.21
CA GLN A 372 -67.99 23.76 39.63
C GLN A 372 -68.60 22.58 38.86
N ILE A 373 -67.85 21.52 38.56
CA ILE A 373 -68.36 20.35 37.81
C ILE A 373 -68.06 19.02 38.53
N ASP A 374 -68.61 18.88 39.74
CA ASP A 374 -69.13 17.65 40.35
C ASP A 374 -69.73 17.93 41.75
N ASP A 375 -70.37 16.91 42.32
CA ASP A 375 -70.65 16.77 43.76
C ASP A 375 -70.20 15.37 44.18
N TYR A 376 -68.93 15.22 44.54
CA TYR A 376 -68.41 14.11 45.32
C TYR A 376 -68.15 14.52 46.79
N GLY A 377 -69.11 15.23 47.39
CA GLY A 377 -68.97 15.79 48.74
C GLY A 377 -70.20 15.71 49.64
N ASN A 378 -71.37 15.27 49.16
CA ASN A 378 -72.54 15.14 50.03
C ASN A 378 -72.45 13.93 51.00
N VAL A 379 -72.01 14.28 52.23
CA VAL A 379 -71.79 13.52 53.47
C VAL A 379 -70.39 12.95 53.71
N ASP A 380 -69.93 13.18 54.95
CA ASP A 380 -68.85 12.43 55.56
C ASP A 380 -69.28 10.97 55.88
N ASN A 381 -68.37 10.17 56.44
CA ASN A 381 -68.69 8.79 56.86
C ASN A 381 -69.71 8.70 58.03
N ALA A 382 -70.13 9.83 58.62
CA ALA A 382 -71.14 9.90 59.69
C ALA A 382 -72.53 10.31 59.19
N GLY A 383 -72.64 10.89 57.99
CA GLY A 383 -73.90 11.33 57.38
C GLY A 383 -74.24 12.80 57.62
N ASP A 384 -73.31 13.61 58.13
CA ASP A 384 -73.52 15.05 58.30
C ASP A 384 -73.09 15.83 57.04
N PRO A 385 -73.77 16.96 56.72
CA PRO A 385 -73.37 17.82 55.62
C PRO A 385 -72.07 18.55 55.96
N VAL A 386 -71.11 18.54 55.04
CA VAL A 386 -69.92 19.39 55.13
C VAL A 386 -70.30 20.84 54.85
N ASP A 387 -70.35 21.64 55.92
CA ASP A 387 -70.18 23.09 55.83
C ASP A 387 -68.74 23.36 55.35
N GLU A 388 -68.55 23.87 54.12
CA GLU A 388 -67.43 24.73 53.61
C GLU A 388 -67.41 24.75 52.03
N PRO A 389 -66.80 25.75 51.35
CA PRO A 389 -67.26 26.19 50.02
C PRO A 389 -66.45 25.72 48.78
N GLU A 390 -65.57 24.72 48.86
CA GLU A 390 -64.78 24.27 47.69
C GLU A 390 -65.56 23.47 46.62
N GLY A 391 -66.85 23.12 46.83
CA GLY A 391 -67.62 22.29 45.88
C GLY A 391 -69.12 22.56 45.69
N ASN A 392 -69.71 23.58 46.32
CA ASN A 392 -71.18 23.74 46.34
C ASN A 392 -71.80 24.47 45.12
N SER A 393 -71.94 23.78 43.98
CA SER A 393 -73.25 23.52 43.32
C SER A 393 -73.15 23.12 41.83
N CYS A 394 -73.58 21.89 41.47
CA CYS A 394 -73.83 21.55 40.06
C CYS A 394 -74.81 20.37 39.81
N LEU A 395 -75.02 20.02 38.53
CA LEU A 395 -76.24 19.35 38.00
C LEU A 395 -76.25 17.80 38.02
N SER A 396 -77.46 17.23 37.85
CA SER A 396 -77.82 15.85 38.22
C SER A 396 -77.62 14.73 37.16
N GLU A 397 -76.90 14.94 36.05
CA GLU A 397 -76.65 13.86 35.06
C GLU A 397 -75.21 13.89 34.51
N PRO A 398 -74.48 12.75 34.50
CA PRO A 398 -73.07 12.70 34.12
C PRO A 398 -72.87 12.57 32.60
N TYR A 399 -71.95 13.36 32.05
CA TYR A 399 -71.46 13.19 30.68
C TYR A 399 -70.20 12.30 30.66
N LEU A 400 -70.20 11.32 29.77
CA LEU A 400 -69.02 10.51 29.45
C LEU A 400 -68.06 11.34 28.57
N LEU A 401 -66.92 11.74 29.13
CA LEU A 401 -65.77 12.25 28.38
C LEU A 401 -64.50 11.54 28.87
N ASP A 402 -63.63 11.16 27.93
CA ASP A 402 -62.32 10.56 28.20
C ASP A 402 -61.32 11.63 28.69
N VAL A 403 -61.54 12.19 29.88
CA VAL A 403 -60.64 13.17 30.53
C VAL A 403 -59.90 12.48 31.67
N PHE A 404 -58.58 12.58 31.66
CA PHE A 404 -57.70 12.01 32.68
C PHE A 404 -57.38 13.07 33.75
N PRO A 405 -57.31 12.70 35.04
CA PRO A 405 -56.95 13.62 36.12
C PRO A 405 -55.48 14.07 36.06
N THR A 406 -55.21 15.22 36.67
CA THR A 406 -53.94 15.96 36.65
C THR A 406 -53.35 16.08 38.05
N ILE A 407 -52.12 16.59 38.19
CA ILE A 407 -51.47 16.78 39.50
C ILE A 407 -52.31 17.63 40.44
N MET A 408 -53.00 18.66 39.93
CA MET A 408 -53.89 19.53 40.72
C MET A 408 -55.31 18.95 40.90
N SER A 409 -55.58 17.69 40.55
CA SER A 409 -56.93 17.12 40.61
C SER A 409 -57.26 16.48 41.96
N TYR A 410 -58.45 16.77 42.51
CA TYR A 410 -58.93 16.19 43.77
C TYR A 410 -59.09 14.66 43.73
N TYR A 411 -59.17 14.07 42.53
CA TYR A 411 -59.42 12.63 42.31
C TYR A 411 -58.27 11.69 42.75
N ASP A 412 -57.14 12.21 43.23
CA ASP A 412 -56.11 11.43 43.94
C ASP A 412 -56.66 10.81 45.24
N SER A 413 -57.74 11.38 45.79
CA SER A 413 -58.30 11.04 47.12
C SER A 413 -59.14 9.76 47.20
N TYR A 414 -59.61 9.18 46.09
CA TYR A 414 -60.60 8.08 46.09
C TYR A 414 -60.12 6.75 45.48
N GLY A 415 -58.80 6.49 45.47
CA GLY A 415 -58.25 5.14 45.30
C GLY A 415 -58.41 4.50 43.91
N HIS A 416 -58.77 5.27 42.88
CA HIS A 416 -58.99 4.77 41.52
C HIS A 416 -57.71 4.49 40.71
N GLY A 417 -56.54 4.62 41.34
CA GLY A 417 -55.23 4.30 40.79
C GLY A 417 -54.45 5.55 40.40
N ALA A 418 -53.17 5.58 40.77
CA ALA A 418 -52.25 6.67 40.50
C ALA A 418 -52.29 7.09 39.03
N PHE A 419 -52.73 8.31 38.76
CA PHE A 419 -52.66 8.91 37.43
C PHE A 419 -51.20 9.24 37.08
N PRO A 420 -50.79 9.13 35.81
CA PRO A 420 -49.40 9.40 35.42
C PRO A 420 -49.01 10.85 35.65
N ILE A 421 -47.79 11.12 36.16
CA ILE A 421 -47.23 12.48 36.21
C ILE A 421 -47.16 13.12 34.81
N SER A 422 -47.07 12.31 33.75
CA SER A 422 -47.13 12.77 32.35
C SER A 422 -48.41 13.53 31.96
N ASN A 423 -49.47 13.50 32.78
CA ASN A 423 -50.68 14.33 32.61
C ASN A 423 -50.47 15.81 32.98
N GLY A 424 -49.39 16.15 33.69
CA GLY A 424 -49.04 17.52 34.06
C GLY A 424 -50.01 18.17 35.05
N MET A 425 -50.04 19.50 35.08
CA MET A 425 -50.90 20.28 36.00
C MET A 425 -52.33 20.40 35.47
N GLY A 426 -52.49 20.27 34.16
CA GLY A 426 -53.72 20.62 33.44
C GLY A 426 -53.63 22.02 32.85
N THR A 427 -54.25 22.19 31.68
CA THR A 427 -54.13 23.40 30.84
C THR A 427 -54.40 24.71 31.57
N GLN A 428 -55.32 24.71 32.53
CA GLN A 428 -55.83 25.90 33.18
C GLN A 428 -55.20 26.17 34.56
N PRO A 429 -54.98 25.17 35.45
CA PRO A 429 -54.04 25.32 36.55
C PRO A 429 -52.67 25.85 36.08
N GLY A 430 -52.14 25.27 35.00
CA GLY A 430 -50.91 25.75 34.37
C GLY A 430 -51.01 27.21 33.92
N ASN A 431 -52.13 27.65 33.32
CA ASN A 431 -52.30 29.05 32.94
C ASN A 431 -52.33 29.99 34.16
N VAL A 432 -53.09 29.65 35.21
CA VAL A 432 -53.18 30.47 36.43
C VAL A 432 -51.81 30.60 37.10
N MET A 433 -51.08 29.48 37.25
CA MET A 433 -49.74 29.49 37.83
C MET A 433 -48.73 30.27 36.96
N ARG A 434 -48.74 30.09 35.63
CA ARG A 434 -47.91 30.88 34.70
C ARG A 434 -48.19 32.37 34.82
N ASP A 435 -49.46 32.77 34.77
CA ASP A 435 -49.86 34.18 34.85
C ASP A 435 -49.53 34.78 36.22
N TYR A 436 -49.69 34.01 37.31
CA TYR A 436 -49.37 34.47 38.65
C TYR A 436 -47.85 34.65 38.84
N VAL A 437 -47.04 33.68 38.42
CA VAL A 437 -45.57 33.78 38.41
C VAL A 437 -45.12 34.96 37.56
N ALA A 438 -45.57 35.08 36.31
CA ALA A 438 -45.12 36.10 35.35
C ALA A 438 -45.54 37.55 35.68
N ASN A 439 -46.39 37.75 36.69
CA ASN A 439 -46.77 39.07 37.22
C ASN A 439 -46.20 39.33 38.62
N ALA A 440 -45.43 38.40 39.20
CA ALA A 440 -44.91 38.50 40.55
C ALA A 440 -43.73 39.49 40.62
N SER A 441 -44.00 40.73 41.05
CA SER A 441 -43.02 41.83 41.06
C SER A 441 -41.84 41.67 42.05
N CYS A 442 -41.88 40.63 42.89
CA CYS A 442 -40.80 40.22 43.78
C CYS A 442 -39.70 39.43 43.06
N LEU A 443 -40.05 38.61 42.06
CA LEU A 443 -39.12 37.69 41.43
C LEU A 443 -38.13 38.46 40.56
N THR A 444 -36.84 38.23 40.79
CA THR A 444 -35.78 38.86 40.01
C THR A 444 -35.61 38.17 38.66
N ASN A 445 -35.46 38.95 37.58
CA ASN A 445 -35.27 38.44 36.23
C ASN A 445 -34.00 37.56 36.12
N GLY A 446 -34.15 36.33 35.61
CA GLY A 446 -33.19 35.51 34.86
C GLY A 446 -31.94 34.97 35.58
N SER A 447 -31.31 35.76 36.44
CA SER A 447 -29.88 35.70 36.80
C SER A 447 -29.35 34.43 37.49
N GLU A 448 -30.16 33.40 37.73
CA GLU A 448 -29.77 32.20 38.49
C GLU A 448 -29.74 30.88 37.72
N ILE A 449 -30.35 30.80 36.53
CA ILE A 449 -30.31 29.58 35.71
C ILE A 449 -29.31 29.78 34.54
N PRO A 450 -28.11 29.19 34.59
CA PRO A 450 -27.20 29.21 33.45
C PRO A 450 -27.76 28.40 32.27
N PRO A 451 -27.37 28.71 31.02
CA PRO A 451 -27.81 27.95 29.85
C PRO A 451 -27.26 26.52 29.87
N ILE A 452 -27.81 25.64 29.03
CA ILE A 452 -27.31 24.27 28.86
C ILE A 452 -26.64 24.14 27.50
N ALA A 453 -25.31 23.97 27.51
CA ALA A 453 -24.51 23.77 26.31
C ALA A 453 -24.63 22.33 25.80
N ILE A 454 -25.16 22.15 24.59
CA ILE A 454 -25.33 20.84 23.94
C ILE A 454 -24.62 20.90 22.60
N CYS A 455 -23.63 20.03 22.39
CA CYS A 455 -22.83 20.02 21.17
C CYS A 455 -22.76 18.64 20.51
N GLN A 456 -22.43 18.66 19.22
CA GLN A 456 -22.25 17.51 18.36
C GLN A 456 -20.83 17.51 17.74
N ASP A 457 -20.28 16.32 17.55
CA ASP A 457 -19.10 16.13 16.72
C ASP A 457 -19.42 16.45 15.25
N ILE A 458 -18.47 17.05 14.53
CA ILE A 458 -18.61 17.37 13.11
C ILE A 458 -17.40 16.92 12.31
N THR A 459 -17.57 16.79 10.98
CA THR A 459 -16.47 16.57 10.04
C THR A 459 -16.42 17.75 9.06
N ILE A 460 -15.25 18.34 8.86
CA ILE A 460 -14.99 19.42 7.91
C ILE A 460 -13.89 19.02 6.92
N GLN A 461 -13.95 19.60 5.73
CA GLN A 461 -13.07 19.28 4.61
C GLN A 461 -12.17 20.49 4.32
N LEU A 462 -10.86 20.26 4.14
CA LEU A 462 -9.93 21.31 3.72
C LEU A 462 -10.19 21.74 2.26
N ASP A 463 -9.98 23.02 1.98
CA ASP A 463 -10.03 23.62 0.65
C ASP A 463 -8.72 23.37 -0.14
N THR A 464 -8.68 23.81 -1.39
CA THR A 464 -7.48 23.69 -2.26
C THR A 464 -6.28 24.51 -1.78
N ASN A 465 -6.40 25.27 -0.69
CA ASN A 465 -5.31 26.00 -0.04
C ASN A 465 -4.91 25.35 1.30
N GLY A 466 -5.51 24.21 1.66
CA GLY A 466 -5.26 23.50 2.90
C GLY A 466 -5.93 24.10 4.14
N ASN A 467 -7.05 24.83 3.98
CA ASN A 467 -7.77 25.50 5.07
C ASN A 467 -9.25 25.07 5.15
N ALA A 468 -9.80 25.05 6.36
CA ALA A 468 -11.23 24.93 6.60
C ALA A 468 -11.66 25.83 7.77
N SER A 469 -12.97 26.05 7.90
CA SER A 469 -13.54 26.73 9.06
C SER A 469 -14.89 26.13 9.44
N THR A 470 -15.28 26.34 10.70
CA THR A 470 -16.60 25.98 11.22
C THR A 470 -17.18 27.12 12.06
N THR A 471 -18.47 27.05 12.34
CA THR A 471 -19.21 28.01 13.16
C THR A 471 -19.72 27.35 14.43
N ALA A 472 -19.99 28.16 15.46
CA ALA A 472 -20.56 27.64 16.71
C ALA A 472 -21.91 26.93 16.47
N SER A 473 -22.74 27.46 15.57
CA SER A 473 -24.03 26.86 15.17
C SER A 473 -23.91 25.51 14.44
N ALA A 474 -22.75 25.17 13.86
CA ALA A 474 -22.55 23.83 13.27
C ALA A 474 -22.20 22.78 14.34
N VAL A 475 -21.52 23.21 15.40
CA VAL A 475 -21.10 22.37 16.55
C VAL A 475 -22.20 22.29 17.61
N ASP A 476 -23.07 23.29 17.67
CA ASP A 476 -24.26 23.32 18.50
C ASP A 476 -25.27 22.23 18.08
N ASN A 477 -25.87 21.57 19.06
CA ASN A 477 -26.88 20.52 18.91
C ASN A 477 -28.14 20.88 19.71
N GLY A 478 -28.56 22.14 19.62
CA GLY A 478 -29.73 22.66 20.30
C GLY A 478 -29.47 23.09 21.74
N SER A 479 -28.31 23.69 22.01
CA SER A 479 -28.06 24.42 23.26
C SER A 479 -29.20 25.40 23.48
N TYR A 480 -29.75 25.40 24.69
CA TYR A 480 -30.86 26.25 25.05
C TYR A 480 -30.60 26.93 26.37
N ASP A 481 -31.35 28.01 26.57
CA ASP A 481 -31.47 28.67 27.84
C ASP A 481 -32.93 28.56 28.27
N ALA A 482 -33.15 28.13 29.50
CA ALA A 482 -34.48 28.11 30.09
C ALA A 482 -34.97 29.54 30.39
N CYS A 483 -34.05 30.48 30.67
CA CYS A 483 -34.35 31.77 31.25
C CYS A 483 -33.58 32.99 30.70
N GLY A 484 -33.36 33.08 29.38
CA GLY A 484 -32.70 34.25 28.78
C GLY A 484 -32.84 34.39 27.26
N GLY A 485 -33.80 33.69 26.66
CA GLY A 485 -34.04 33.74 25.21
C GLY A 485 -33.06 32.88 24.41
N VAL A 486 -32.55 33.39 23.29
CA VAL A 486 -31.58 32.65 22.45
C VAL A 486 -30.17 32.96 22.95
N PRO A 487 -29.43 32.00 23.53
CA PRO A 487 -28.11 32.26 24.06
C PRO A 487 -27.09 32.53 22.95
N SER A 488 -26.06 33.29 23.28
CA SER A 488 -24.91 33.55 22.39
C SER A 488 -23.94 32.36 22.39
N LEU A 489 -23.40 32.03 21.23
CA LEU A 489 -22.56 30.84 21.01
C LEU A 489 -21.15 31.23 20.56
N SER A 490 -20.11 30.62 21.14
CA SER A 490 -18.72 30.82 20.74
C SER A 490 -17.88 29.52 20.81
N LEU A 491 -16.85 29.40 19.97
CA LEU A 491 -15.96 28.24 19.95
C LEU A 491 -14.54 28.62 20.35
N SER A 492 -13.83 27.70 21.03
CA SER A 492 -12.40 27.86 21.33
C SER A 492 -11.49 27.85 20.09
N LYS A 493 -11.94 27.26 18.98
CA LYS A 493 -11.26 27.27 17.67
C LYS A 493 -12.30 27.20 16.53
N THR A 494 -12.15 28.06 15.53
CA THR A 494 -13.06 28.13 14.35
C THR A 494 -12.36 27.86 13.03
N ASN A 495 -11.04 28.05 12.95
CA ASN A 495 -10.24 27.87 11.72
C ASN A 495 -9.30 26.69 11.88
N PHE A 496 -9.14 25.91 10.80
CA PHE A 496 -8.36 24.69 10.75
C PHE A 496 -7.50 24.67 9.48
N ASN A 497 -6.36 23.98 9.51
CA ASN A 497 -5.50 23.78 8.35
C ASN A 497 -4.85 22.38 8.34
N CYS A 498 -3.94 22.11 7.40
CA CYS A 498 -3.22 20.84 7.28
C CYS A 498 -2.51 20.35 8.58
N SER A 499 -2.14 21.23 9.52
CA SER A 499 -1.61 20.81 10.84
C SER A 499 -2.63 20.14 11.75
N ASP A 500 -3.92 20.27 11.41
CA ASP A 500 -5.05 19.86 12.22
C ASP A 500 -5.75 18.60 11.69
N LEU A 501 -5.14 17.88 10.74
CA LEU A 501 -5.73 16.66 10.17
C LEU A 501 -6.05 15.60 11.24
N GLY A 502 -7.22 14.99 11.13
CA GLY A 502 -7.77 14.08 12.13
C GLY A 502 -8.63 14.79 13.18
N THR A 503 -8.66 14.26 14.40
CA THR A 503 -9.61 14.66 15.46
C THR A 503 -9.07 15.80 16.33
N ASN A 504 -9.79 16.93 16.35
CA ASN A 504 -9.52 18.08 17.20
C ASN A 504 -10.60 18.22 18.28
N SER A 505 -10.23 18.32 19.55
CA SER A 505 -11.17 18.68 20.62
C SER A 505 -11.32 20.20 20.68
N ILE A 506 -12.56 20.69 20.64
CA ILE A 506 -12.91 22.09 20.81
C ILE A 506 -13.98 22.25 21.90
N THR A 507 -14.12 23.47 22.42
CA THR A 507 -15.12 23.82 23.43
C THR A 507 -16.13 24.77 22.81
N LEU A 508 -17.41 24.43 22.89
CA LEU A 508 -18.54 25.34 22.67
C LEU A 508 -18.86 26.01 24.01
N ASN A 509 -18.80 27.34 24.05
CA ASN A 509 -19.31 28.14 25.17
C ASN A 509 -20.65 28.75 24.76
N VAL A 510 -21.61 28.68 25.67
CA VAL A 510 -22.97 29.18 25.54
C VAL A 510 -23.19 30.19 26.65
N THR A 511 -23.61 31.40 26.29
CA THR A 511 -23.75 32.51 27.24
C THR A 511 -25.11 33.18 27.07
N ASP A 512 -25.88 33.23 28.15
CA ASP A 512 -27.21 33.84 28.22
C ASP A 512 -27.17 35.38 28.14
N SER A 513 -28.32 36.03 28.29
CA SER A 513 -28.44 37.48 28.32
C SER A 513 -27.90 38.14 29.60
N ASP A 514 -27.83 37.40 30.72
CA ASP A 514 -27.39 37.89 32.03
C ASP A 514 -25.87 37.69 32.27
N GLY A 515 -25.22 36.93 31.39
CA GLY A 515 -23.79 36.66 31.37
C GLY A 515 -23.34 35.36 32.05
N ASN A 516 -24.25 34.44 32.40
CA ASN A 516 -23.85 33.12 32.85
C ASN A 516 -23.36 32.28 31.67
N ILE A 517 -22.38 31.42 31.92
CA ILE A 517 -21.68 30.65 30.88
C ILE A 517 -21.78 29.16 31.18
N SER A 518 -22.18 28.40 30.18
CA SER A 518 -22.13 26.95 30.13
C SER A 518 -21.23 26.50 28.99
N SER A 519 -20.68 25.30 29.08
CA SER A 519 -19.78 24.79 28.03
C SER A 519 -19.85 23.28 27.87
N CYS A 520 -19.53 22.81 26.66
CA CYS A 520 -19.38 21.39 26.36
C CYS A 520 -18.25 21.21 25.33
N THR A 521 -17.73 19.98 25.24
CA THR A 521 -16.64 19.63 24.33
C THR A 521 -17.14 18.82 23.14
N ALA A 522 -16.61 19.13 21.96
CA ALA A 522 -16.95 18.46 20.71
C ALA A 522 -15.70 18.14 19.89
N THR A 523 -15.79 17.11 19.06
CA THR A 523 -14.72 16.66 18.17
C THR A 523 -14.97 17.19 16.76
N VAL A 524 -14.05 18.03 16.26
CA VAL A 524 -13.98 18.38 14.84
C VAL A 524 -13.00 17.43 14.16
N THR A 525 -13.51 16.56 13.28
CA THR A 525 -12.65 15.78 12.39
C THR A 525 -12.32 16.62 11.16
N VAL A 526 -11.05 16.90 10.93
CA VAL A 526 -10.58 17.57 9.71
C VAL A 526 -10.08 16.50 8.75
N GLU A 527 -10.66 16.48 7.56
CA GLU A 527 -10.31 15.57 6.48
C GLU A 527 -9.79 16.37 5.27
N ASP A 528 -8.92 15.73 4.49
CA ASP A 528 -8.35 16.26 3.26
C ASP A 528 -8.69 15.29 2.14
N ASN A 529 -9.56 15.74 1.24
CA ASN A 529 -10.11 15.01 0.11
C ASN A 529 -9.76 15.68 -1.23
N VAL A 530 -8.77 16.58 -1.24
CA VAL A 530 -8.25 17.18 -2.47
C VAL A 530 -7.28 16.19 -3.10
N ASN A 531 -7.37 15.97 -4.42
CA ASN A 531 -6.44 15.07 -5.10
C ASN A 531 -5.15 15.83 -5.48
N PRO A 532 -3.97 15.18 -5.37
CA PRO A 532 -2.69 15.81 -5.70
C PRO A 532 -2.63 16.22 -7.17
N ILE A 533 -1.97 17.35 -7.47
CA ILE A 533 -1.74 17.79 -8.84
C ILE A 533 -0.47 17.12 -9.36
N ILE A 534 -0.59 16.25 -10.36
CA ILE A 534 0.54 15.53 -10.99
C ILE A 534 0.86 16.07 -12.38
N THR A 535 2.15 16.24 -12.68
CA THR A 535 2.68 16.59 -14.01
C THR A 535 3.59 15.47 -14.52
N CYS A 536 3.22 14.86 -15.64
CA CYS A 536 4.02 13.84 -16.30
C CYS A 536 5.18 14.43 -17.13
N PRO A 537 6.30 13.71 -17.31
CA PRO A 537 7.27 14.05 -18.34
C PRO A 537 6.66 13.88 -19.74
N SER A 538 7.19 14.61 -20.71
CA SER A 538 6.79 14.49 -22.12
C SER A 538 7.07 13.09 -22.67
N SER A 539 6.24 12.64 -23.62
CA SER A 539 6.51 11.46 -24.43
C SER A 539 7.87 11.55 -25.14
N ARG A 540 8.54 10.42 -25.33
CA ARG A 540 9.90 10.33 -25.88
C ARG A 540 10.03 9.15 -26.84
N SER A 541 10.91 9.25 -27.83
CA SER A 541 11.33 8.09 -28.64
C SER A 541 12.79 7.74 -28.31
N ILE A 542 13.08 6.45 -28.26
CA ILE A 542 14.39 5.86 -27.90
C ILE A 542 14.67 4.64 -28.78
N LYS A 543 15.93 4.24 -28.89
CA LYS A 543 16.35 3.01 -29.58
C LYS A 543 16.20 1.77 -28.69
N CYS A 544 16.24 0.56 -29.28
CA CYS A 544 16.10 -0.71 -28.55
C CYS A 544 17.21 -0.96 -27.50
N ASP A 545 18.39 -0.37 -27.68
CA ASP A 545 19.54 -0.44 -26.77
C ASP A 545 19.61 0.73 -25.77
N GLU A 546 18.69 1.70 -25.84
CA GLU A 546 18.59 2.78 -24.86
C GLU A 546 17.76 2.36 -23.64
N ASP A 547 18.16 2.86 -22.46
CA ASP A 547 17.42 2.64 -21.22
C ASP A 547 16.02 3.28 -21.28
N SER A 548 14.98 2.50 -20.98
CA SER A 548 13.59 2.94 -20.89
C SER A 548 13.20 3.44 -19.49
N THR A 549 14.07 3.35 -18.49
CA THR A 549 13.76 3.81 -17.12
C THR A 549 13.57 5.35 -17.05
N PRO A 550 12.91 5.86 -15.99
CA PRO A 550 12.82 7.30 -15.74
C PRO A 550 14.15 8.08 -15.70
N ALA A 551 15.30 7.40 -15.53
CA ALA A 551 16.60 8.05 -15.60
C ALA A 551 16.90 8.65 -16.99
N ASN A 552 16.42 8.02 -18.07
CA ASN A 552 16.53 8.51 -19.45
C ASN A 552 15.23 9.21 -19.92
N THR A 553 14.06 8.70 -19.50
CA THR A 553 12.76 9.21 -19.97
C THR A 553 12.17 10.34 -19.13
N GLY A 554 12.76 10.67 -17.98
CA GLY A 554 12.30 11.69 -17.05
C GLY A 554 11.37 11.17 -15.95
N PHE A 555 11.28 11.95 -14.86
CA PHE A 555 10.44 11.67 -13.68
C PHE A 555 9.22 12.60 -13.64
N ALA A 556 8.05 12.09 -13.23
CA ALA A 556 6.90 12.92 -12.92
C ALA A 556 7.13 13.75 -11.64
N THR A 557 6.42 14.87 -11.52
CA THR A 557 6.37 15.69 -10.30
C THR A 557 4.93 15.81 -9.82
N ALA A 558 4.73 15.97 -8.51
CA ALA A 558 3.43 16.17 -7.90
C ALA A 558 3.51 17.15 -6.74
N THR A 559 2.41 17.84 -6.47
CA THR A 559 2.22 18.74 -5.33
C THR A 559 0.78 18.65 -4.85
N ASP A 560 0.57 18.76 -3.54
CA ASP A 560 -0.74 18.80 -2.91
C ASP A 560 -0.84 19.99 -1.92
N ASN A 561 -2.07 20.36 -1.48
CA ASN A 561 -2.28 21.40 -0.47
C ASN A 561 -1.74 21.04 0.91
N CYS A 562 -1.79 19.77 1.31
CA CYS A 562 -1.32 19.28 2.60
C CYS A 562 -0.10 18.37 2.51
N ASP A 563 0.20 17.80 1.34
CA ASP A 563 1.47 17.11 1.07
C ASP A 563 2.34 17.85 0.04
N ALA A 564 3.43 18.45 0.50
CA ALA A 564 4.41 19.11 -0.36
C ALA A 564 5.20 18.14 -1.25
N THR A 565 5.20 16.83 -0.94
CA THR A 565 5.94 15.79 -1.65
C THR A 565 5.14 14.47 -1.75
N PRO A 566 4.02 14.43 -2.50
CA PRO A 566 3.23 13.22 -2.66
C PRO A 566 4.05 12.04 -3.17
N ASN A 567 3.74 10.83 -2.70
CA ASN A 567 4.42 9.60 -3.11
C ASN A 567 4.11 9.29 -4.58
N ILE A 568 5.15 9.27 -5.42
CA ILE A 568 5.02 8.96 -6.86
C ILE A 568 5.50 7.53 -7.13
N THR A 569 4.64 6.76 -7.80
CA THR A 569 4.91 5.43 -8.34
C THR A 569 4.65 5.40 -9.85
N PHE A 570 5.15 4.38 -10.54
CA PHE A 570 4.82 4.14 -11.95
C PHE A 570 4.61 2.66 -12.24
N SER A 571 3.87 2.37 -13.31
CA SER A 571 3.76 1.04 -13.92
C SER A 571 3.81 1.14 -15.44
N ASP A 572 4.42 0.15 -16.07
CA ASP A 572 4.60 0.10 -17.51
C ASP A 572 3.72 -0.97 -18.14
N VAL A 573 3.13 -0.64 -19.30
CA VAL A 573 2.43 -1.59 -20.17
C VAL A 573 3.10 -1.55 -21.54
N GLU A 574 3.71 -2.65 -21.92
CA GLU A 574 4.43 -2.83 -23.18
C GLU A 574 3.47 -3.28 -24.29
N ASN A 575 3.54 -2.60 -25.44
CA ASN A 575 2.90 -2.97 -26.69
C ASN A 575 3.96 -2.97 -27.81
N LEU A 576 4.89 -3.91 -27.68
CA LEU A 576 6.03 -4.12 -28.56
C LEU A 576 5.65 -5.03 -29.74
N THR A 577 4.67 -4.58 -30.53
CA THR A 577 4.09 -5.32 -31.67
C THR A 577 4.64 -4.90 -33.03
N GLY A 578 5.64 -4.01 -33.04
CA GLY A 578 6.38 -3.61 -34.23
C GLY A 578 7.44 -4.62 -34.66
N CYS A 579 8.15 -4.27 -35.73
CA CYS A 579 9.30 -5.02 -36.22
C CYS A 579 10.41 -5.09 -35.17
N GLY A 580 11.15 -6.19 -35.06
CA GLY A 580 12.26 -6.33 -34.10
C GLY A 580 11.87 -6.10 -32.63
N GLY A 581 10.60 -6.25 -32.25
CA GLY A 581 10.13 -5.90 -30.90
C GLY A 581 10.08 -4.38 -30.62
N THR A 582 10.07 -3.54 -31.65
CA THR A 582 9.74 -2.11 -31.53
C THR A 582 8.26 -1.89 -31.17
N GLY A 583 7.88 -0.67 -30.79
CA GLY A 583 6.50 -0.35 -30.44
C GLY A 583 6.40 0.74 -29.38
N THR A 584 5.44 0.62 -28.47
CA THR A 584 5.23 1.62 -27.40
C THR A 584 5.20 1.00 -26.01
N ILE A 585 5.85 1.67 -25.06
CA ILE A 585 5.70 1.45 -23.63
C ILE A 585 4.82 2.59 -23.11
N THR A 586 3.66 2.25 -22.54
CA THR A 586 2.77 3.21 -21.88
C THR A 586 3.06 3.20 -20.40
N ARG A 587 3.76 4.24 -19.91
CA ARG A 587 4.06 4.42 -18.48
C ARG A 587 2.94 5.21 -17.82
N THR A 588 2.29 4.60 -16.83
CA THR A 588 1.29 5.27 -15.99
C THR A 588 1.96 5.71 -14.70
N TRP A 589 2.01 7.01 -14.48
CA TRP A 589 2.49 7.61 -13.23
C TRP A 589 1.29 7.81 -12.28
N ARG A 590 1.48 7.52 -10.99
CA ARG A 590 0.47 7.72 -9.94
C ARG A 590 1.09 8.43 -8.74
N ALA A 591 0.53 9.58 -8.38
CA ALA A 591 0.79 10.28 -7.13
C ALA A 591 -0.24 9.84 -6.07
N THR A 592 0.20 9.69 -4.83
CA THR A 592 -0.64 9.49 -3.63
C THR A 592 -0.13 10.40 -2.52
N ASP A 593 -0.97 11.27 -1.96
CA ASP A 593 -0.60 12.15 -0.85
C ASP A 593 -0.59 11.42 0.51
N GLY A 594 -0.22 12.14 1.58
CA GLY A 594 -0.24 11.65 2.96
C GLY A 594 -1.64 11.36 3.53
N SER A 595 -2.71 11.88 2.93
CA SER A 595 -4.12 11.67 3.30
C SER A 595 -4.72 10.42 2.62
N GLY A 596 -4.11 9.99 1.51
CA GLY A 596 -4.49 8.83 0.70
C GLY A 596 -5.19 9.17 -0.63
N ASN A 597 -5.35 10.45 -1.00
CA ASN A 597 -5.95 10.82 -2.29
C ASN A 597 -4.97 10.59 -3.43
N THR A 598 -5.47 10.43 -4.67
CA THR A 598 -4.65 9.94 -5.78
C THR A 598 -4.96 10.59 -7.11
N SER A 599 -3.91 10.91 -7.85
CA SER A 599 -3.98 11.34 -9.25
C SER A 599 -3.03 10.52 -10.12
N SER A 600 -3.35 10.41 -11.41
CA SER A 600 -2.50 9.73 -12.38
C SER A 600 -2.40 10.48 -13.71
N CYS A 601 -1.30 10.24 -14.42
CA CYS A 601 -1.09 10.72 -15.78
C CYS A 601 -0.25 9.68 -16.56
N THR A 602 -0.21 9.78 -17.89
CA THR A 602 0.51 8.83 -18.73
C THR A 602 1.63 9.49 -19.53
N GLN A 603 2.69 8.73 -19.76
CA GLN A 603 3.80 9.04 -20.64
C GLN A 603 3.90 7.93 -21.69
N ILE A 604 4.12 8.28 -22.96
CA ILE A 604 4.34 7.31 -24.04
C ILE A 604 5.84 7.30 -24.39
N ILE A 605 6.45 6.13 -24.36
CA ILE A 605 7.82 5.89 -24.78
C ILE A 605 7.76 5.05 -26.06
N THR A 606 8.27 5.55 -27.18
CA THR A 606 8.23 4.85 -28.47
C THR A 606 9.60 4.27 -28.79
N LEU A 607 9.69 2.95 -28.75
CA LEU A 607 10.86 2.19 -29.16
C LEU A 607 10.89 2.11 -30.68
N VAL A 608 11.96 2.60 -31.30
CA VAL A 608 12.12 2.62 -32.77
C VAL A 608 13.45 2.04 -33.18
N ASP A 609 13.45 1.41 -34.35
CA ASP A 609 14.65 0.97 -35.04
C ASP A 609 14.86 1.81 -36.32
N ALA A 610 16.12 2.15 -36.55
CA ALA A 610 16.64 2.82 -37.74
C ALA A 610 18.16 2.56 -37.89
N SER A 611 18.69 1.56 -37.18
CA SER A 611 20.08 1.11 -37.30
C SER A 611 20.14 0.02 -38.37
N ALA A 612 21.20 -0.02 -39.17
CA ALA A 612 21.44 -1.17 -40.06
C ALA A 612 22.22 -2.26 -39.32
N PRO A 613 21.99 -3.56 -39.61
CA PRO A 613 22.73 -4.65 -38.99
C PRO A 613 24.24 -4.52 -39.20
N VAL A 614 25.02 -4.91 -38.21
CA VAL A 614 26.47 -5.05 -38.34
C VAL A 614 26.78 -6.43 -38.91
N ILE A 615 27.14 -6.48 -40.19
CA ILE A 615 27.52 -7.71 -40.92
C ILE A 615 29.03 -7.94 -40.89
N THR A 616 29.45 -9.19 -40.74
CA THR A 616 30.84 -9.66 -40.84
C THR A 616 30.90 -10.78 -41.88
N CYS A 617 31.58 -10.54 -43.00
CA CYS A 617 31.80 -11.54 -44.06
C CYS A 617 32.86 -12.59 -43.65
N PRO A 618 32.85 -13.79 -44.26
CA PRO A 618 33.99 -14.69 -44.21
C PRO A 618 35.19 -14.08 -44.98
N ASP A 619 36.40 -14.57 -44.69
CA ASP A 619 37.60 -14.17 -45.41
C ASP A 619 37.56 -14.62 -46.89
N ASP A 620 38.28 -13.89 -47.74
CA ASP A 620 38.56 -14.27 -49.12
C ASP A 620 39.43 -15.54 -49.16
N LEU A 621 39.22 -16.43 -50.14
CA LEU A 621 40.01 -17.66 -50.25
C LEU A 621 40.11 -18.20 -51.68
N ASP A 622 41.20 -18.94 -51.93
CA ASP A 622 41.43 -19.61 -53.21
C ASP A 622 40.95 -21.07 -53.16
N VAL A 623 40.26 -21.50 -54.22
CA VAL A 623 39.61 -22.82 -54.35
C VAL A 623 40.10 -23.47 -55.64
N GLU A 624 40.50 -24.74 -55.57
CA GLU A 624 40.86 -25.51 -56.76
C GLU A 624 39.62 -25.77 -57.63
N CYS A 625 39.75 -25.53 -58.93
CA CYS A 625 38.74 -25.81 -59.94
C CYS A 625 38.13 -27.23 -59.81
N GLY A 626 36.81 -27.32 -60.01
CA GLY A 626 36.02 -28.53 -59.76
C GLY A 626 35.62 -28.77 -58.29
N SER A 627 36.16 -28.02 -57.33
CA SER A 627 35.74 -28.09 -55.92
C SER A 627 34.42 -27.36 -55.64
N ASP A 628 33.76 -27.70 -54.52
CA ASP A 628 32.56 -27.00 -54.07
C ASP A 628 32.89 -25.61 -53.51
N TYR A 629 32.27 -24.56 -54.07
CA TYR A 629 32.36 -23.17 -53.61
C TYR A 629 31.05 -22.68 -52.95
N SER A 630 30.17 -23.60 -52.55
CA SER A 630 29.01 -23.29 -51.71
C SER A 630 29.41 -22.61 -50.39
N PRO A 631 28.52 -21.85 -49.74
CA PRO A 631 28.82 -21.27 -48.42
C PRO A 631 29.15 -22.30 -47.33
N SER A 632 28.71 -23.55 -47.47
CA SER A 632 29.14 -24.64 -46.56
C SER A 632 30.62 -24.99 -46.69
N ALA A 633 31.23 -24.74 -47.85
CA ALA A 633 32.66 -24.96 -48.10
C ALA A 633 33.50 -23.69 -47.91
N THR A 634 32.95 -22.52 -48.27
CA THR A 634 33.65 -21.21 -48.33
C THR A 634 33.34 -20.29 -47.15
N GLY A 635 32.51 -20.74 -46.19
CA GLY A 635 32.09 -19.96 -45.03
C GLY A 635 30.78 -19.19 -45.26
N THR A 636 30.16 -18.79 -44.14
CA THR A 636 28.91 -18.04 -44.10
C THR A 636 29.10 -16.74 -43.33
N ALA A 637 28.58 -15.63 -43.84
CA ALA A 637 28.58 -14.36 -43.10
C ALA A 637 27.80 -14.48 -41.79
N THR A 638 28.07 -13.55 -40.86
CA THR A 638 27.29 -13.37 -39.62
C THR A 638 26.81 -11.93 -39.51
N ALA A 639 25.66 -11.71 -38.87
CA ALA A 639 25.12 -10.38 -38.64
C ALA A 639 24.53 -10.27 -37.23
N VAL A 640 24.66 -9.09 -36.63
CA VAL A 640 24.06 -8.72 -35.34
C VAL A 640 23.42 -7.35 -35.45
N ASP A 641 22.34 -7.12 -34.72
CA ASP A 641 21.65 -5.83 -34.68
C ASP A 641 21.21 -5.47 -33.24
N ASN A 642 20.89 -4.19 -32.97
CA ASN A 642 20.49 -3.73 -31.64
C ASN A 642 18.99 -3.95 -31.32
N CYS A 643 18.16 -4.16 -32.34
CA CYS A 643 16.74 -4.49 -32.24
C CYS A 643 16.44 -5.93 -32.70
N ASP A 644 17.14 -6.44 -33.72
CA ASP A 644 16.97 -7.80 -34.23
C ASP A 644 18.07 -8.78 -33.76
N THR A 645 17.67 -9.78 -32.98
CA THR A 645 18.57 -10.85 -32.51
C THR A 645 18.99 -11.84 -33.59
N ASN A 646 18.31 -11.87 -34.75
CA ASN A 646 18.62 -12.77 -35.86
C ASN A 646 18.31 -12.11 -37.23
N PRO A 647 19.12 -11.13 -37.68
CA PRO A 647 18.96 -10.53 -39.00
C PRO A 647 19.00 -11.57 -40.12
N VAL A 648 18.16 -11.38 -41.14
CA VAL A 648 18.06 -12.30 -42.29
C VAL A 648 19.25 -12.12 -43.20
N LEU A 649 20.03 -13.19 -43.39
CA LEU A 649 21.18 -13.23 -44.30
C LEU A 649 20.82 -13.86 -45.64
N THR A 650 21.28 -13.21 -46.71
CA THR A 650 21.18 -13.67 -48.11
C THR A 650 22.51 -13.45 -48.83
N TYR A 651 22.73 -14.11 -49.96
CA TYR A 651 23.90 -13.89 -50.81
C TYR A 651 23.56 -13.95 -52.30
N SER A 652 24.40 -13.33 -53.12
CA SER A 652 24.37 -13.43 -54.58
C SER A 652 25.78 -13.47 -55.15
N ASP A 653 26.00 -14.35 -56.13
CA ASP A 653 27.31 -14.56 -56.75
C ASP A 653 27.36 -13.90 -58.13
N VAL A 654 28.46 -13.19 -58.40
CA VAL A 654 28.84 -12.72 -59.74
C VAL A 654 30.14 -13.43 -60.13
N THR A 655 30.11 -14.15 -61.25
CA THR A 655 31.24 -14.96 -61.71
C THR A 655 32.00 -14.27 -62.85
N ASP A 656 33.33 -14.22 -62.73
CA ASP A 656 34.28 -13.77 -63.75
C ASP A 656 35.32 -14.88 -63.98
N LEU A 657 34.86 -15.99 -64.57
CA LEU A 657 35.63 -17.21 -64.82
C LEU A 657 36.25 -17.23 -66.22
N ASN A 658 36.95 -16.15 -66.58
CA ASN A 658 37.54 -15.94 -67.91
C ASN A 658 39.01 -16.41 -68.03
N GLY A 659 39.54 -17.10 -67.01
CA GLY A 659 40.89 -17.66 -67.00
C GLY A 659 41.02 -19.01 -67.72
N CYS A 660 42.22 -19.58 -67.68
CA CYS A 660 42.50 -20.93 -68.17
C CYS A 660 41.63 -21.97 -67.43
N GLY A 661 41.12 -23.01 -68.10
CA GLY A 661 40.28 -24.02 -67.42
C GLY A 661 39.01 -23.48 -66.72
N ALA A 662 38.52 -22.30 -67.10
CA ALA A 662 37.47 -21.56 -66.37
C ALA A 662 37.84 -21.21 -64.90
N THR A 663 39.14 -20.99 -64.64
CA THR A 663 39.63 -20.24 -63.47
C THR A 663 39.21 -18.77 -63.53
N GLY A 664 39.33 -18.05 -62.42
CA GLY A 664 38.96 -16.63 -62.31
C GLY A 664 38.44 -16.30 -60.91
N THR A 665 37.51 -15.37 -60.79
CA THR A 665 36.96 -14.97 -59.48
C THR A 665 35.45 -15.10 -59.41
N ILE A 666 34.95 -15.41 -58.21
CA ILE A 666 33.54 -15.31 -57.84
C ILE A 666 33.45 -14.24 -56.75
N THR A 667 32.79 -13.13 -57.05
CA THR A 667 32.46 -12.12 -56.05
C THR A 667 31.10 -12.46 -55.45
N ARG A 668 31.09 -12.85 -54.18
CA ARG A 668 29.88 -13.14 -53.41
C ARG A 668 29.52 -11.94 -52.54
N THR A 669 28.43 -11.27 -52.87
CA THR A 669 27.87 -10.19 -52.04
C THR A 669 26.93 -10.80 -51.00
N TRP A 670 27.28 -10.68 -49.72
CA TRP A 670 26.42 -11.02 -48.59
C TRP A 670 25.57 -9.80 -48.19
N THR A 671 24.29 -10.00 -47.93
CA THR A 671 23.35 -8.95 -47.49
C THR A 671 22.61 -9.40 -46.23
N ALA A 672 22.65 -8.56 -45.20
CA ALA A 672 21.87 -8.69 -43.97
C ALA A 672 20.71 -7.69 -43.98
N THR A 673 19.54 -8.14 -43.52
CA THR A 673 18.33 -7.33 -43.36
C THR A 673 17.70 -7.62 -42.00
N ASP A 674 17.52 -6.62 -41.15
CA ASP A 674 16.78 -6.80 -39.89
C ASP A 674 15.26 -6.93 -40.13
N ALA A 675 14.55 -7.30 -39.07
CA ALA A 675 13.09 -7.38 -39.04
C ALA A 675 12.37 -6.05 -39.37
N CYS A 676 13.01 -4.89 -39.23
CA CYS A 676 12.48 -3.56 -39.57
C CYS A 676 12.78 -3.13 -41.02
N GLY A 677 13.62 -3.87 -41.74
CA GLY A 677 13.97 -3.65 -43.13
C GLY A 677 15.17 -2.72 -43.34
N ASN A 678 15.96 -2.39 -42.32
CA ASN A 678 17.26 -1.76 -42.56
C ASN A 678 18.26 -2.82 -43.06
N VAL A 679 19.22 -2.40 -43.88
CA VAL A 679 20.07 -3.30 -44.66
C VAL A 679 21.55 -2.93 -44.59
N SER A 680 22.40 -3.96 -44.61
CA SER A 680 23.85 -3.82 -44.79
C SER A 680 24.40 -4.95 -45.65
N SER A 681 25.55 -4.74 -46.27
CA SER A 681 26.20 -5.72 -47.13
C SER A 681 27.72 -5.67 -47.05
N CYS A 682 28.34 -6.81 -47.36
CA CYS A 682 29.79 -6.95 -47.53
C CYS A 682 30.07 -7.96 -48.66
N GLU A 683 31.31 -7.99 -49.14
CA GLU A 683 31.73 -8.88 -50.23
C GLU A 683 32.76 -9.88 -49.74
N GLN A 684 32.76 -11.06 -50.35
CA GLN A 684 33.76 -12.10 -50.24
C GLN A 684 34.23 -12.45 -51.66
N ILE A 685 35.54 -12.53 -51.87
CA ILE A 685 36.16 -12.93 -53.14
C ILE A 685 36.63 -14.37 -53.01
N ILE A 686 36.17 -15.23 -53.93
CA ILE A 686 36.60 -16.63 -54.04
C ILE A 686 37.36 -16.76 -55.37
N SER A 687 38.66 -17.00 -55.32
CA SER A 687 39.46 -17.21 -56.54
C SER A 687 39.37 -18.69 -56.93
N ILE A 688 38.89 -19.01 -58.12
CA ILE A 688 39.03 -20.35 -58.69
C ILE A 688 40.40 -20.41 -59.36
N ILE A 689 41.30 -21.24 -58.82
CA ILE A 689 42.65 -21.47 -59.34
C ILE A 689 42.80 -22.91 -59.85
N ASP A 690 43.90 -23.17 -60.56
CA ASP A 690 44.27 -24.50 -61.06
C ASP A 690 45.76 -24.75 -60.77
N THR A 691 46.02 -25.51 -59.71
CA THR A 691 47.38 -25.87 -59.24
C THR A 691 47.67 -27.36 -59.30
N THR A 692 46.71 -28.17 -59.75
CA THR A 692 46.80 -29.63 -59.75
C THR A 692 47.30 -30.11 -61.11
N PRO A 693 48.47 -30.76 -61.21
CA PRO A 693 48.96 -31.26 -62.48
C PRO A 693 48.01 -32.28 -63.14
N PRO A 694 47.94 -32.31 -64.48
CA PRO A 694 47.12 -33.27 -65.21
C PRO A 694 47.54 -34.72 -64.88
N THR A 695 46.66 -35.69 -65.06
CA THR A 695 47.02 -37.11 -64.93
C THR A 695 47.46 -37.66 -66.29
N ALA A 696 48.78 -37.85 -66.46
CA ALA A 696 49.36 -38.51 -67.63
C ALA A 696 49.16 -40.04 -67.58
N ILE A 697 48.58 -40.62 -68.63
CA ILE A 697 48.31 -42.05 -68.76
C ILE A 697 48.88 -42.54 -70.09
N CYS A 698 49.91 -43.39 -70.04
CA CYS A 698 50.60 -43.92 -71.21
C CYS A 698 50.06 -45.31 -71.61
N GLN A 699 50.25 -45.65 -72.89
CA GLN A 699 50.16 -47.02 -73.41
C GLN A 699 51.39 -47.37 -74.24
N ASP A 700 51.86 -48.60 -74.07
CA ASP A 700 52.93 -49.17 -74.88
C ASP A 700 52.42 -49.49 -76.30
N ILE A 701 53.26 -49.28 -77.31
CA ILE A 701 52.92 -49.55 -78.72
C ILE A 701 54.03 -50.32 -79.44
N THR A 702 53.65 -51.08 -80.46
CA THR A 702 54.57 -51.75 -81.39
C THR A 702 54.41 -51.14 -82.79
N VAL A 703 55.52 -50.76 -83.41
CA VAL A 703 55.56 -50.06 -84.71
C VAL A 703 56.49 -50.82 -85.65
N GLN A 704 56.05 -51.04 -86.89
CA GLN A 704 56.80 -51.79 -87.90
C GLN A 704 57.59 -50.83 -88.81
N LEU A 705 58.90 -51.04 -88.95
CA LEU A 705 59.70 -50.50 -90.06
C LEU A 705 59.45 -51.37 -91.30
N GLY A 706 58.74 -50.82 -92.28
CA GLY A 706 58.74 -51.37 -93.65
C GLY A 706 59.94 -50.84 -94.46
N ASP A 707 59.80 -50.81 -95.79
CA ASP A 707 60.79 -50.37 -96.80
C ASP A 707 61.19 -48.87 -96.71
N LYS A 708 61.23 -48.26 -95.53
CA LYS A 708 61.50 -46.84 -95.27
C LYS A 708 62.51 -46.66 -94.16
N GLU A 709 63.47 -45.77 -94.39
CA GLU A 709 64.60 -45.48 -93.50
C GLU A 709 64.21 -44.91 -92.12
N SER A 710 62.95 -44.45 -91.94
CA SER A 710 62.42 -44.01 -90.66
C SER A 710 60.89 -44.14 -90.54
N VAL A 711 60.42 -44.20 -89.28
CA VAL A 711 59.00 -44.13 -88.90
C VAL A 711 58.80 -43.07 -87.82
N SER A 712 57.64 -42.41 -87.81
CA SER A 712 57.28 -41.40 -86.81
C SER A 712 56.01 -41.77 -86.05
N ILE A 713 55.99 -41.50 -84.74
CA ILE A 713 54.81 -41.64 -83.88
C ILE A 713 54.28 -40.26 -83.47
N THR A 714 52.99 -40.16 -83.15
CA THR A 714 52.39 -38.98 -82.53
C THR A 714 52.13 -39.21 -81.04
N ALA A 715 52.09 -38.12 -80.25
CA ALA A 715 51.81 -38.20 -78.82
C ALA A 715 50.49 -38.92 -78.49
N SER A 716 49.47 -38.74 -79.34
CA SER A 716 48.18 -39.42 -79.24
C SER A 716 48.20 -40.94 -79.50
N GLN A 717 49.30 -41.50 -80.01
CA GLN A 717 49.42 -42.96 -80.19
C GLN A 717 49.90 -43.65 -78.91
N ILE A 718 50.67 -42.95 -78.07
CA ILE A 718 51.13 -43.45 -76.77
C ILE A 718 50.32 -42.90 -75.59
N ASP A 719 49.39 -41.98 -75.82
CA ASP A 719 48.40 -41.55 -74.84
C ASP A 719 47.27 -42.59 -74.69
N ASN A 720 46.86 -42.83 -73.44
CA ASN A 720 45.82 -43.78 -73.05
C ASN A 720 44.70 -43.06 -72.27
N GLY A 721 44.35 -41.85 -72.70
CA GLY A 721 43.30 -41.04 -72.09
C GLY A 721 43.79 -40.16 -70.94
N SER A 722 44.98 -39.56 -71.06
CA SER A 722 45.44 -38.51 -70.16
C SER A 722 44.39 -37.41 -70.04
N ASN A 723 44.17 -36.93 -68.82
CA ASN A 723 43.08 -36.00 -68.52
C ASN A 723 43.43 -35.07 -67.37
N ASP A 724 42.65 -34.00 -67.27
CA ASP A 724 42.69 -33.03 -66.19
C ASP A 724 41.25 -32.79 -65.70
N ILE A 725 41.10 -32.37 -64.44
CA ILE A 725 39.81 -32.08 -63.79
C ILE A 725 39.29 -30.71 -64.22
N CYS A 726 40.18 -29.77 -64.49
CA CYS A 726 39.87 -28.35 -64.68
C CYS A 726 39.77 -27.95 -66.15
N SER A 727 40.52 -28.62 -67.02
CA SER A 727 40.73 -28.19 -68.39
C SER A 727 40.98 -29.35 -69.36
N ASN A 728 41.22 -29.02 -70.63
CA ASN A 728 41.67 -29.99 -71.63
C ASN A 728 43.19 -30.01 -71.68
N VAL A 729 43.78 -31.20 -71.79
CA VAL A 729 45.23 -31.39 -71.86
C VAL A 729 45.80 -31.28 -73.27
N THR A 730 47.04 -30.83 -73.36
CA THR A 730 47.91 -30.81 -74.54
C THR A 730 49.00 -31.87 -74.37
N LEU A 731 49.35 -32.57 -75.46
CA LEU A 731 50.26 -33.72 -75.45
C LEU A 731 51.53 -33.43 -76.26
N ALA A 732 52.70 -33.76 -75.69
CA ALA A 732 54.00 -33.67 -76.34
C ALA A 732 54.86 -34.91 -76.05
N ILE A 733 55.79 -35.24 -76.94
CA ILE A 733 56.72 -36.38 -76.77
C ILE A 733 58.17 -35.93 -77.01
N ASP A 734 59.09 -36.49 -76.23
CA ASP A 734 60.53 -36.23 -76.32
C ASP A 734 61.15 -36.84 -77.59
N GLN A 735 60.69 -38.02 -78.01
CA GLN A 735 61.11 -38.68 -79.25
C GLN A 735 59.89 -39.04 -80.12
N SER A 736 59.87 -38.50 -81.34
CA SER A 736 58.79 -38.71 -82.32
C SER A 736 59.21 -39.42 -83.60
N VAL A 737 60.51 -39.64 -83.83
CA VAL A 737 61.06 -40.26 -85.05
C VAL A 737 62.08 -41.33 -84.65
N PHE A 738 62.03 -42.47 -85.34
CA PHE A 738 62.90 -43.61 -85.15
C PHE A 738 63.43 -44.10 -86.50
N THR A 739 64.70 -44.49 -86.53
CA THR A 739 65.40 -44.97 -87.74
C THR A 739 65.73 -46.45 -87.64
N CYS A 740 66.26 -47.04 -88.71
CA CYS A 740 66.71 -48.45 -88.71
C CYS A 740 67.80 -48.77 -87.68
N TYR A 741 68.50 -47.77 -87.12
CA TYR A 741 69.48 -47.94 -86.04
C TYR A 741 68.84 -48.04 -84.64
N MET A 742 67.51 -47.90 -84.54
CA MET A 742 66.73 -47.88 -83.31
C MET A 742 65.71 -49.04 -83.25
N LEU A 743 66.14 -50.24 -83.61
CA LEU A 743 65.32 -51.46 -83.51
C LEU A 743 65.29 -52.00 -82.07
N GLY A 744 64.13 -52.51 -81.65
CA GLY A 744 63.90 -52.98 -80.29
C GLY A 744 63.11 -51.99 -79.43
N ASP A 745 63.38 -51.99 -78.12
CA ASP A 745 62.54 -51.34 -77.11
C ASP A 745 63.07 -49.94 -76.73
N HIS A 746 62.34 -48.89 -77.09
CA HIS A 746 62.65 -47.50 -76.73
C HIS A 746 61.66 -46.96 -75.68
N GLN A 747 62.15 -46.08 -74.80
CA GLN A 747 61.32 -45.37 -73.82
C GLN A 747 61.05 -43.96 -74.33
N VAL A 748 59.77 -43.61 -74.48
CA VAL A 748 59.32 -42.27 -74.90
C VAL A 748 58.57 -41.61 -73.77
N THR A 749 58.96 -40.41 -73.40
CA THR A 749 58.29 -39.61 -72.38
C THR A 749 57.14 -38.84 -73.02
N LEU A 750 55.91 -39.21 -72.69
CA LEU A 750 54.72 -38.41 -72.94
C LEU A 750 54.63 -37.32 -71.86
N THR A 751 54.80 -36.07 -72.26
CA THR A 751 54.52 -34.90 -71.42
C THR A 751 53.11 -34.40 -71.69
N VAL A 752 52.35 -34.20 -70.62
CA VAL A 752 50.96 -33.75 -70.63
C VAL A 752 50.92 -32.40 -69.91
N THR A 753 50.39 -31.38 -70.58
CA THR A 753 50.26 -30.01 -70.05
C THR A 753 48.79 -29.63 -70.04
N ASP A 754 48.26 -29.14 -68.93
CA ASP A 754 46.89 -28.62 -68.87
C ASP A 754 46.77 -27.21 -69.53
N ALA A 755 45.59 -26.59 -69.49
CA ALA A 755 45.39 -25.26 -70.06
C ALA A 755 45.97 -24.11 -69.21
N CYS A 756 46.29 -24.36 -67.94
CA CYS A 756 46.88 -23.39 -67.01
C CYS A 756 48.41 -23.46 -66.92
N GLY A 757 49.01 -24.49 -67.51
CA GLY A 757 50.45 -24.69 -67.62
C GLY A 757 51.04 -25.67 -66.62
N ASN A 758 50.24 -26.36 -65.78
CA ASN A 758 50.79 -27.43 -64.95
C ASN A 758 51.09 -28.66 -65.83
N VAL A 759 52.13 -29.41 -65.45
CA VAL A 759 52.69 -30.49 -66.27
C VAL A 759 52.83 -31.79 -65.49
N SER A 760 52.56 -32.90 -66.16
CA SER A 760 52.95 -34.23 -65.71
C SER A 760 53.49 -35.04 -66.88
N SER A 761 54.07 -36.20 -66.59
CA SER A 761 54.65 -37.05 -67.62
C SER A 761 54.57 -38.53 -67.26
N CYS A 762 54.41 -39.37 -68.26
CA CYS A 762 54.55 -40.82 -68.16
C CYS A 762 55.50 -41.34 -69.25
N ILE A 763 56.02 -42.55 -69.05
CA ILE A 763 56.89 -43.20 -70.05
C ILE A 763 56.09 -44.32 -70.71
N ALA A 764 56.03 -44.30 -72.04
CA ALA A 764 55.52 -45.39 -72.85
C ALA A 764 56.69 -46.19 -73.45
N LYS A 765 56.50 -47.50 -73.58
CA LYS A 765 57.40 -48.36 -74.32
C LYS A 765 57.00 -48.39 -75.80
N VAL A 766 57.94 -48.05 -76.68
CA VAL A 766 57.78 -48.13 -78.14
C VAL A 766 58.70 -49.22 -78.66
N THR A 767 58.12 -50.34 -79.07
CA THR A 767 58.87 -51.48 -79.65
C THR A 767 58.88 -51.37 -81.17
N LEU A 768 60.07 -51.37 -81.77
CA LEU A 768 60.29 -51.28 -83.21
C LEU A 768 60.75 -52.61 -83.79
N GLU A 769 60.01 -53.12 -84.77
CA GLU A 769 60.23 -54.40 -85.43
C GLU A 769 60.41 -54.19 -86.95
N GLY A 770 61.27 -54.98 -87.59
CA GLY A 770 61.53 -54.92 -89.03
C GLY A 770 62.20 -56.22 -89.54
N PRO A 771 62.22 -56.48 -90.85
CA PRO A 771 62.75 -57.72 -91.42
C PRO A 771 64.30 -57.73 -91.48
N ASP A 772 64.88 -58.85 -91.05
CA ASP A 772 66.30 -59.20 -91.19
C ASP A 772 66.47 -60.00 -92.50
N GLU A 773 67.02 -59.36 -93.55
CA GLU A 773 67.11 -59.95 -94.90
C GLU A 773 68.38 -60.77 -95.20
N ASP A 774 69.36 -60.84 -94.28
CA ASP A 774 70.53 -61.75 -94.41
C ASP A 774 70.70 -62.76 -93.25
N CYS A 775 69.92 -62.62 -92.18
CA CYS A 775 69.75 -63.58 -91.08
C CYS A 775 71.00 -63.82 -90.21
N ASP A 776 71.87 -62.82 -90.09
CA ASP A 776 73.12 -62.89 -89.31
C ASP A 776 73.00 -62.31 -87.87
N THR A 777 71.92 -61.55 -87.63
CA THR A 777 71.51 -60.90 -86.37
C THR A 777 72.33 -59.69 -85.87
N VAL A 778 73.18 -59.05 -86.70
CA VAL A 778 73.84 -57.75 -86.39
C VAL A 778 74.02 -56.85 -87.63
N ALA A 779 73.35 -55.69 -87.69
CA ALA A 779 73.45 -54.75 -88.82
C ALA A 779 74.64 -53.76 -88.74
N ASP A 780 75.40 -53.58 -89.84
CA ASP A 780 76.38 -52.49 -90.04
C ASP A 780 76.41 -51.88 -91.47
N GLN A 781 77.31 -50.92 -91.73
CA GLN A 781 77.27 -49.97 -92.85
C GLN A 781 78.04 -50.41 -94.14
N CYS A 782 78.14 -51.70 -94.46
CA CYS A 782 78.88 -52.16 -95.64
C CYS A 782 78.03 -52.80 -96.74
N ASP A 783 77.45 -51.99 -97.64
CA ASP A 783 77.24 -52.44 -99.04
C ASP A 783 77.19 -51.28 -100.08
N GLU A 784 77.62 -51.59 -101.32
CA GLU A 784 77.55 -50.81 -102.59
C GLU A 784 78.59 -49.71 -103.01
N CYS A 785 79.58 -50.13 -103.82
CA CYS A 785 79.79 -49.80 -105.27
C CYS A 785 80.12 -48.36 -105.86
N PRO A 786 80.62 -48.23 -107.14
CA PRO A 786 81.64 -47.19 -107.52
C PRO A 786 81.40 -46.26 -108.77
N GLY A 787 82.21 -45.18 -108.95
CA GLY A 787 82.55 -44.53 -110.27
C GLY A 787 82.53 -42.97 -110.40
N GLY A 788 83.39 -42.35 -111.26
CA GLY A 788 83.57 -40.87 -111.47
C GLY A 788 83.10 -40.30 -112.86
N ASP A 789 83.52 -39.13 -113.41
CA ASP A 789 84.57 -38.12 -113.11
C ASP A 789 84.40 -36.81 -114.00
N ASP A 790 85.38 -35.87 -114.03
CA ASP A 790 85.70 -34.79 -115.05
C ASP A 790 85.14 -33.31 -114.93
N THR A 791 85.82 -32.22 -115.39
CA THR A 791 86.89 -31.37 -114.73
C THR A 791 87.05 -29.89 -115.29
N ILE A 792 88.01 -29.09 -114.75
CA ILE A 792 88.65 -27.77 -115.20
C ILE A 792 87.86 -26.45 -114.92
N ASP A 793 88.35 -25.28 -114.41
CA ASP A 793 89.61 -24.44 -114.34
C ASP A 793 89.81 -23.31 -115.41
N ASN A 794 90.31 -22.12 -115.00
CA ASN A 794 90.91 -21.10 -115.91
C ASN A 794 91.77 -19.94 -115.29
N ASN A 795 92.40 -20.10 -114.13
CA ASN A 795 93.58 -19.28 -113.77
C ASN A 795 94.85 -20.12 -113.57
N GLY A 796 94.75 -21.45 -113.66
CA GLY A 796 95.86 -22.36 -113.43
C GLY A 796 96.14 -22.64 -111.95
N ASP A 797 95.27 -22.18 -111.04
CA ASP A 797 95.18 -22.66 -109.65
C ASP A 797 93.78 -23.18 -109.25
N GLY A 798 92.76 -22.99 -110.11
CA GLY A 798 91.40 -23.52 -109.94
C GLY A 798 90.36 -22.53 -109.41
N LEU A 799 90.67 -21.23 -109.27
CA LEU A 799 89.79 -20.23 -108.64
C LEU A 799 89.57 -18.95 -109.48
N PRO A 800 88.49 -18.20 -109.22
CA PRO A 800 88.63 -16.76 -109.07
C PRO A 800 87.95 -16.17 -107.81
N ASP A 801 88.65 -15.22 -107.20
CA ASP A 801 88.34 -14.47 -105.96
C ASP A 801 86.87 -14.08 -105.68
N CYS A 802 86.41 -14.35 -104.45
CA CYS A 802 86.30 -13.33 -103.40
C CYS A 802 86.23 -13.96 -101.99
N ALA A 803 86.91 -13.38 -101.01
CA ALA A 803 87.19 -14.01 -99.72
C ALA A 803 86.18 -13.70 -98.59
N TYR A 804 85.73 -14.73 -97.87
CA TYR A 804 85.44 -14.74 -96.42
C TYR A 804 85.26 -16.21 -95.96
N TYR A 805 85.95 -16.66 -94.90
CA TYR A 805 86.00 -18.09 -94.50
C TYR A 805 85.27 -18.38 -93.16
N PRO A 806 84.78 -19.60 -92.91
CA PRO A 806 83.60 -19.84 -92.06
C PRO A 806 83.85 -20.74 -90.82
N GLY A 807 82.77 -21.12 -90.11
CA GLY A 807 82.79 -22.07 -89.00
C GLY A 807 81.42 -22.42 -88.37
N PHE A 808 80.41 -22.70 -89.20
CA PHE A 808 79.15 -23.38 -88.84
C PHE A 808 79.34 -24.92 -88.97
N ASP A 809 78.52 -25.85 -88.48
CA ASP A 809 77.46 -25.94 -87.44
C ASP A 809 76.93 -27.41 -87.43
N ASN A 810 76.17 -27.81 -86.39
CA ASN A 810 75.28 -28.99 -86.29
C ASN A 810 75.82 -30.44 -86.11
N LEU A 811 75.39 -31.02 -84.95
CA LEU A 811 74.83 -32.39 -84.74
C LEU A 811 75.77 -33.60 -84.96
N ILE A 812 75.60 -34.81 -84.36
CA ILE A 812 74.50 -35.50 -83.64
C ILE A 812 75.12 -36.57 -82.67
N ASP A 813 74.34 -37.07 -81.69
CA ASP A 813 74.28 -38.45 -81.11
C ASP A 813 75.56 -39.22 -80.62
N GLU A 814 75.54 -40.25 -79.75
CA GLU A 814 74.70 -40.71 -78.61
C GLU A 814 75.49 -41.93 -77.96
N TRP A 815 74.89 -42.74 -77.06
CA TRP A 815 75.36 -44.05 -76.51
C TRP A 815 76.43 -44.05 -75.37
N ILE A 816 76.37 -44.89 -74.32
CA ILE A 816 75.31 -45.80 -73.79
C ILE A 816 75.50 -46.12 -72.29
N CYS A 817 74.41 -46.48 -71.59
CA CYS A 817 74.26 -47.22 -70.30
C CYS A 817 75.12 -46.92 -69.04
N GLY A 818 74.43 -46.70 -67.90
CA GLY A 818 74.81 -47.36 -66.63
C GLY A 818 74.69 -46.58 -65.30
N VAL A 819 73.55 -46.74 -64.61
CA VAL A 819 73.33 -46.67 -63.14
C VAL A 819 73.84 -45.47 -62.30
N ASN A 820 72.88 -44.66 -61.83
CA ASN A 820 72.69 -44.20 -60.45
C ASN A 820 73.91 -44.14 -59.49
N GLU A 821 74.41 -42.93 -59.18
CA GLU A 821 74.05 -42.21 -57.93
C GLU A 821 74.79 -40.86 -57.75
N LYS A 822 74.11 -39.92 -57.10
CA LYS A 822 74.55 -38.53 -56.88
C LYS A 822 75.76 -38.47 -55.92
N LYS A 823 76.77 -37.62 -56.22
CA LYS A 823 77.89 -37.34 -55.29
C LYS A 823 78.10 -35.84 -55.07
N VAL A 824 78.08 -35.46 -53.79
CA VAL A 824 78.39 -34.13 -53.27
C VAL A 824 79.89 -33.83 -53.40
N VAL A 825 80.25 -32.58 -53.69
CA VAL A 825 81.64 -32.09 -53.62
C VAL A 825 81.73 -30.89 -52.68
N LEU A 826 82.48 -31.05 -51.61
CA LEU A 826 82.88 -29.99 -50.67
C LEU A 826 84.27 -29.46 -51.06
N CYS A 827 84.48 -28.15 -50.91
CA CYS A 827 85.81 -27.53 -51.05
C CYS A 827 86.13 -26.62 -49.86
N HIS A 828 87.37 -26.68 -49.38
CA HIS A 828 87.87 -25.98 -48.20
C HIS A 828 89.34 -25.58 -48.47
N ARG A 829 89.74 -24.34 -48.16
CA ARG A 829 91.16 -23.92 -48.13
C ARG A 829 91.37 -22.78 -47.11
N PRO A 830 92.60 -22.59 -46.57
CA PRO A 830 92.70 -22.71 -45.12
C PRO A 830 93.56 -21.66 -44.39
N VAL A 831 93.43 -21.68 -43.05
CA VAL A 831 94.30 -21.08 -42.01
C VAL A 831 94.27 -19.55 -41.87
N GLY A 832 93.83 -19.05 -40.70
CA GLY A 832 94.02 -17.63 -40.37
C GLY A 832 93.26 -17.05 -39.16
N SER A 833 92.96 -17.84 -38.11
CA SER A 833 92.24 -17.43 -36.87
C SER A 833 90.86 -16.77 -37.01
N LEU A 834 89.83 -17.53 -36.58
CA LEU A 834 88.59 -17.13 -35.87
C LEU A 834 88.08 -15.68 -36.10
N ASP A 835 86.90 -15.43 -36.67
CA ASP A 835 85.82 -16.32 -37.13
C ASP A 835 85.18 -15.69 -38.39
N ASP A 836 84.88 -16.50 -39.42
CA ASP A 836 84.15 -16.04 -40.60
C ASP A 836 83.26 -17.14 -41.19
N HIS A 837 82.12 -16.73 -41.75
CA HIS A 837 81.03 -17.62 -42.16
C HIS A 837 81.33 -18.40 -43.45
N GLN A 838 80.84 -19.64 -43.54
CA GLN A 838 80.87 -20.44 -44.77
C GLN A 838 79.46 -20.53 -45.39
N THR A 839 79.33 -20.06 -46.63
CA THR A 839 78.08 -20.11 -47.39
C THR A 839 77.91 -21.48 -48.07
N ILE A 840 76.71 -22.06 -47.97
CA ILE A 840 76.29 -23.22 -48.76
C ILE A 840 75.19 -22.75 -49.71
N CYS A 841 75.36 -22.96 -51.02
CA CYS A 841 74.32 -22.71 -52.02
C CYS A 841 73.73 -24.04 -52.47
N VAL A 842 72.41 -24.10 -52.66
CA VAL A 842 71.69 -25.27 -53.16
C VAL A 842 70.74 -24.82 -54.28
N GLY A 843 70.71 -25.54 -55.41
CA GLY A 843 69.91 -25.17 -56.59
C GLY A 843 68.46 -25.64 -56.55
N GLU A 844 67.67 -25.10 -57.48
CA GLU A 844 66.19 -25.16 -57.62
C GLU A 844 65.61 -26.57 -57.94
N SER A 845 66.17 -27.65 -57.42
CA SER A 845 65.72 -29.03 -57.70
C SER A 845 65.86 -29.98 -56.50
N SER A 846 65.75 -29.43 -55.29
CA SER A 846 65.97 -30.15 -54.03
C SER A 846 64.64 -30.41 -53.31
N VAL A 847 64.16 -31.65 -53.32
CA VAL A 847 62.92 -32.05 -52.64
C VAL A 847 63.23 -32.53 -51.21
N GLU A 848 62.39 -32.16 -50.26
CA GLU A 848 62.59 -32.36 -48.83
C GLU A 848 62.30 -33.81 -48.39
N SER A 849 63.25 -34.44 -47.68
CA SER A 849 62.93 -35.61 -46.84
C SER A 849 63.82 -35.68 -45.60
N HIS A 850 63.17 -35.46 -44.45
CA HIS A 850 63.62 -35.75 -43.07
C HIS A 850 64.75 -34.93 -42.41
N LEU A 851 64.44 -34.55 -41.15
CA LEU A 851 65.29 -33.99 -40.08
C LEU A 851 65.54 -32.47 -40.16
N GLU A 852 64.76 -31.64 -39.44
CA GLU A 852 64.74 -31.40 -37.98
C GLU A 852 65.85 -30.48 -37.45
N HIS A 853 65.42 -29.52 -36.62
CA HIS A 853 66.19 -28.43 -35.97
C HIS A 853 66.57 -27.28 -36.90
N GLY A 854 65.98 -26.11 -36.62
CA GLY A 854 66.00 -24.98 -37.53
C GLY A 854 67.21 -24.06 -37.40
N ASP A 855 67.58 -23.51 -38.55
CA ASP A 855 68.27 -22.24 -38.75
C ASP A 855 67.58 -21.52 -39.93
N TYR A 856 67.84 -20.23 -40.11
CA TYR A 856 67.19 -19.36 -41.10
C TYR A 856 68.16 -19.03 -42.23
N LEU A 857 67.72 -19.07 -43.49
CA LEU A 857 68.47 -18.52 -44.64
C LEU A 857 67.57 -17.62 -45.48
N GLY A 858 67.96 -16.34 -45.57
CA GLY A 858 67.51 -15.41 -46.60
C GLY A 858 68.46 -15.39 -47.79
N SER A 859 68.14 -14.60 -48.81
CA SER A 859 68.91 -14.56 -50.06
C SER A 859 70.29 -13.90 -49.93
N CYS A 860 71.18 -14.29 -50.82
CA CYS A 860 72.34 -13.49 -51.18
C CYS A 860 72.00 -12.69 -52.43
N ASP A 861 72.23 -11.37 -52.40
CA ASP A 861 72.90 -10.70 -53.52
C ASP A 861 73.54 -9.38 -53.05
N ALA A 862 74.72 -9.06 -53.58
CA ALA A 862 75.55 -7.97 -53.06
C ALA A 862 76.38 -7.26 -54.15
N ALA A 863 75.73 -6.48 -55.01
CA ALA A 863 76.32 -5.34 -55.73
C ALA A 863 75.20 -4.48 -56.37
N ASN A 864 74.89 -3.33 -55.75
CA ASN A 864 73.66 -2.52 -55.96
C ASN A 864 72.39 -3.24 -55.46
N CYS A 865 71.57 -2.67 -54.57
CA CYS A 865 71.41 -1.26 -54.23
C CYS A 865 71.95 -0.87 -52.85
N ASP A 866 72.77 0.19 -52.81
CA ASP A 866 72.96 0.99 -51.60
C ASP A 866 71.64 1.70 -51.25
N ASP A 867 70.84 1.19 -50.29
CA ASP A 867 70.15 2.04 -49.28
C ASP A 867 69.41 1.32 -48.10
N VAL A 868 69.52 -0.01 -47.89
CA VAL A 868 68.68 -0.71 -46.86
C VAL A 868 69.45 -1.59 -45.86
N MET A 869 70.66 -1.20 -45.45
CA MET A 869 71.28 -1.70 -44.20
C MET A 869 71.83 -0.59 -43.28
N ALA A 870 71.19 0.57 -43.30
CA ALA A 870 71.30 1.58 -42.25
C ALA A 870 70.17 1.48 -41.20
N LYS A 871 69.78 0.25 -40.81
CA LYS A 871 69.02 0.02 -39.56
C LYS A 871 69.21 -1.36 -38.93
N LEU A 872 70.47 -1.64 -38.59
CA LEU A 872 70.77 -2.35 -37.34
C LEU A 872 69.99 -1.70 -36.20
N ILE A 873 69.23 -2.49 -35.42
CA ILE A 873 68.51 -2.06 -34.20
C ILE A 873 67.34 -1.11 -34.55
N ASP A 874 66.08 -1.57 -34.55
CA ASP A 874 65.36 -1.84 -33.31
C ASP A 874 64.66 -3.20 -33.28
N ASN A 875 65.34 -4.17 -32.66
CA ASN A 875 64.68 -5.30 -32.00
C ASN A 875 64.45 -4.97 -30.51
N THR A 876 64.21 -3.68 -30.21
CA THR A 876 64.02 -3.11 -28.85
C THR A 876 62.55 -2.76 -28.55
N SER A 877 61.63 -3.05 -29.47
CA SER A 877 60.20 -2.76 -29.32
C SER A 877 59.33 -4.01 -29.17
N MET A 878 59.76 -5.16 -29.71
CA MET A 878 58.90 -6.34 -29.82
C MET A 878 59.31 -7.46 -28.86
N MET A 879 58.35 -7.86 -28.03
CA MET A 879 58.43 -9.03 -27.18
C MET A 879 58.40 -10.32 -28.03
N GLN A 880 59.18 -11.35 -27.67
CA GLN A 880 59.10 -12.66 -28.33
C GLN A 880 59.02 -13.81 -27.33
N LEU A 881 58.10 -14.76 -27.59
CA LEU A 881 57.92 -16.01 -26.86
C LEU A 881 58.00 -17.20 -27.83
N VAL A 882 58.95 -18.10 -27.60
CA VAL A 882 59.12 -19.35 -28.34
C VAL A 882 58.98 -20.52 -27.36
N VAL A 883 58.10 -21.46 -27.68
CA VAL A 883 57.86 -22.66 -26.87
C VAL A 883 58.18 -23.88 -27.71
N SER A 884 59.18 -24.65 -27.28
CA SER A 884 59.67 -25.86 -27.93
C SER A 884 59.40 -27.07 -27.03
N PRO A 885 58.26 -27.77 -27.18
CA PRO A 885 58.01 -29.02 -26.48
C PRO A 885 59.01 -30.08 -26.95
N ASN A 886 59.59 -30.84 -26.01
CA ASN A 886 60.46 -31.96 -26.37
C ASN A 886 59.58 -33.16 -26.77
N PRO A 887 59.71 -33.75 -27.97
CA PRO A 887 58.83 -34.83 -28.41
C PRO A 887 59.10 -36.17 -27.70
N VAL A 888 60.19 -36.29 -26.93
CA VAL A 888 60.69 -37.55 -26.34
C VAL A 888 60.53 -37.58 -24.80
N ASN A 889 60.27 -36.44 -24.14
CA ASN A 889 60.01 -36.39 -22.71
C ASN A 889 59.21 -35.14 -22.31
N ASP A 890 58.59 -35.18 -21.12
CA ASP A 890 57.65 -34.16 -20.62
C ASP A 890 58.25 -32.76 -20.37
N LYS A 891 59.52 -32.51 -20.75
CA LYS A 891 60.23 -31.23 -20.54
C LYS A 891 60.16 -30.33 -21.76
N THR A 892 59.19 -29.41 -21.74
CA THR A 892 59.11 -28.28 -22.66
C THR A 892 60.18 -27.24 -22.35
N THR A 893 60.81 -26.69 -23.39
CA THR A 893 61.74 -25.57 -23.29
C THR A 893 61.05 -24.28 -23.73
N ILE A 894 61.14 -23.23 -22.93
CA ILE A 894 60.53 -21.92 -23.18
C ILE A 894 61.65 -20.90 -23.30
N ARG A 895 61.76 -20.22 -24.44
CA ARG A 895 62.69 -19.12 -24.67
C ARG A 895 61.92 -17.82 -24.84
N ILE A 896 62.43 -16.76 -24.23
CA ILE A 896 61.87 -15.42 -24.34
C ILE A 896 62.96 -14.44 -24.74
N SER A 897 62.61 -13.46 -25.56
CA SER A 897 63.44 -12.28 -25.81
C SER A 897 62.63 -11.05 -25.38
N LEU A 898 63.21 -10.26 -24.48
CA LEU A 898 62.59 -9.06 -23.95
C LEU A 898 63.38 -7.82 -24.36
N PRO A 899 62.70 -6.73 -24.75
CA PRO A 899 63.37 -5.49 -25.08
C PRO A 899 64.00 -4.80 -23.86
N PRO A 900 64.94 -3.84 -24.07
CA PRO A 900 65.56 -3.02 -23.03
C PRO A 900 64.57 -2.49 -21.99
N ASN A 901 64.94 -2.53 -20.71
CA ASN A 901 64.13 -2.05 -19.57
C ASN A 901 62.72 -2.66 -19.45
N SER A 902 62.46 -3.84 -20.02
CA SER A 902 61.14 -4.48 -19.97
C SER A 902 61.00 -5.50 -18.85
N PHE A 903 59.91 -5.41 -18.08
CA PHE A 903 59.63 -6.32 -16.97
C PHE A 903 58.56 -7.33 -17.37
N ALA A 904 58.87 -8.63 -17.32
CA ALA A 904 57.95 -9.66 -17.81
C ALA A 904 57.74 -10.84 -16.83
N ASN A 905 56.52 -11.34 -16.80
CA ASN A 905 56.18 -12.60 -16.12
C ASN A 905 55.78 -13.66 -17.15
N VAL A 906 56.17 -14.92 -16.90
CA VAL A 906 55.83 -16.08 -17.75
C VAL A 906 54.91 -17.02 -16.98
N GLU A 907 53.69 -17.19 -17.48
CA GLU A 907 52.63 -17.91 -16.78
C GLU A 907 51.99 -18.94 -17.71
N ILE A 908 51.43 -20.01 -17.15
CA ILE A 908 50.81 -21.09 -17.93
C ILE A 908 49.36 -21.23 -17.51
N TYR A 909 48.49 -21.29 -18.52
CA TYR A 909 47.05 -21.37 -18.40
C TYR A 909 46.51 -22.64 -19.06
N ASN A 910 45.41 -23.18 -18.55
CA ASN A 910 44.66 -24.25 -19.20
C ASN A 910 43.74 -23.68 -20.32
N LEU A 911 43.08 -24.56 -21.07
CA LEU A 911 42.08 -24.20 -22.10
C LEU A 911 40.94 -23.31 -21.59
N LEU A 912 40.64 -23.31 -20.28
CA LEU A 912 39.59 -22.52 -19.64
C LEU A 912 40.09 -21.15 -19.16
N GLY A 913 41.30 -20.73 -19.55
CA GLY A 913 41.88 -19.43 -19.15
C GLY A 913 42.30 -19.35 -17.68
N GLN A 914 42.34 -20.47 -16.95
CA GLN A 914 42.77 -20.51 -15.55
C GLN A 914 44.27 -20.76 -15.44
N ARG A 915 44.97 -20.00 -14.59
CA ARG A 915 46.41 -20.13 -14.38
C ARG A 915 46.73 -21.41 -13.60
N VAL A 916 47.50 -22.30 -14.21
CA VAL A 916 47.98 -23.57 -13.62
C VAL A 916 49.45 -23.52 -13.16
N TYR A 917 50.29 -22.66 -13.74
CA TYR A 917 51.66 -22.46 -13.28
C TYR A 917 52.21 -21.05 -13.51
N GLY A 918 53.33 -20.73 -12.86
CA GLY A 918 54.17 -19.56 -13.15
C GLY A 918 55.60 -20.04 -13.36
N VAL A 919 56.11 -19.95 -14.58
CA VAL A 919 57.47 -20.39 -14.95
C VAL A 919 58.51 -19.43 -14.40
N HIS A 920 58.17 -18.13 -14.36
CA HIS A 920 58.95 -17.11 -13.66
C HIS A 920 58.01 -16.05 -13.09
N ARG A 921 58.26 -15.64 -11.83
CA ARG A 921 57.63 -14.48 -11.17
C ARG A 921 58.75 -13.57 -10.66
N GLY A 922 58.95 -12.43 -11.31
CA GLY A 922 60.04 -11.52 -10.98
C GLY A 922 60.54 -10.74 -12.19
N VAL A 923 61.47 -9.81 -11.93
CA VAL A 923 62.16 -9.04 -12.95
C VAL A 923 63.09 -9.95 -13.75
N ILE A 924 62.76 -10.18 -15.01
CA ILE A 924 63.70 -10.69 -16.00
C ILE A 924 64.31 -9.46 -16.67
N ASP A 925 65.57 -9.17 -16.35
CA ASP A 925 66.27 -8.03 -16.93
C ASP A 925 66.49 -8.24 -18.43
N SER A 926 66.55 -7.14 -19.18
CA SER A 926 66.35 -7.16 -20.63
C SER A 926 67.37 -8.02 -21.41
N GLY A 927 66.88 -8.77 -22.39
CA GLY A 927 67.69 -9.73 -23.16
C GLY A 927 66.97 -11.05 -23.46
N ARG A 928 67.76 -12.08 -23.82
CA ARG A 928 67.25 -13.44 -24.11
C ARG A 928 67.38 -14.35 -22.88
N SER A 929 66.27 -14.93 -22.43
CA SER A 929 66.20 -15.85 -21.29
C SER A 929 65.57 -17.19 -21.68
N GLN A 930 66.00 -18.28 -21.03
CA GLN A 930 65.53 -19.64 -21.32
C GLN A 930 65.18 -20.42 -20.05
N PHE A 931 63.98 -20.98 -20.04
CA PHE A 931 63.42 -21.78 -18.94
C PHE A 931 63.10 -23.19 -19.44
N LYS A 932 63.13 -24.18 -18.54
CA LYS A 932 62.72 -25.56 -18.82
C LYS A 932 61.59 -25.93 -17.86
N TRP A 933 60.48 -26.39 -18.41
CA TRP A 933 59.27 -26.74 -17.67
C TRP A 933 58.88 -28.19 -17.95
N ASN A 934 58.72 -28.99 -16.91
CA ASN A 934 58.48 -30.43 -16.95
C ASN A 934 57.00 -30.81 -16.79
N GLY A 935 56.08 -29.95 -17.25
CA GLY A 935 54.64 -30.23 -17.20
C GLY A 935 54.03 -30.25 -15.79
N THR A 936 54.68 -29.68 -14.77
CA THR A 936 54.18 -29.65 -13.38
C THR A 936 53.56 -28.30 -12.98
N SER A 937 52.68 -28.33 -11.99
CA SER A 937 51.98 -27.17 -11.42
C SER A 937 52.80 -26.46 -10.34
N GLY A 938 52.22 -25.40 -9.75
CA GLY A 938 52.82 -24.61 -8.66
C GLY A 938 53.38 -25.42 -7.50
N ASN A 939 52.75 -26.55 -7.23
CA ASN A 939 53.02 -27.40 -6.06
C ASN A 939 53.76 -28.69 -6.43
N GLY A 940 54.33 -28.77 -7.63
CA GLY A 940 55.10 -29.92 -8.12
C GLY A 940 54.27 -31.10 -8.65
N THR A 941 52.93 -31.00 -8.65
CA THR A 941 52.04 -32.02 -9.21
C THR A 941 52.09 -32.01 -10.74
N LEU A 942 52.21 -33.18 -11.39
CA LEU A 942 52.10 -33.29 -12.85
C LEU A 942 50.72 -32.82 -13.32
N LEU A 943 50.70 -31.97 -14.35
CA LEU A 943 49.47 -31.56 -15.03
C LEU A 943 48.98 -32.66 -15.96
N PRO A 944 47.65 -32.86 -16.09
CA PRO A 944 47.10 -33.86 -16.99
C PRO A 944 47.38 -33.51 -18.46
N ARG A 945 47.44 -34.55 -19.30
CA ARG A 945 47.64 -34.44 -20.75
C ARG A 945 46.58 -33.55 -21.39
N GLY A 946 47.00 -32.66 -22.29
CA GLY A 946 46.10 -31.68 -22.89
C GLY A 946 46.78 -30.44 -23.43
N ILE A 947 45.97 -29.49 -23.87
CA ILE A 947 46.41 -28.20 -24.41
C ILE A 947 46.51 -27.18 -23.28
N TYR A 948 47.66 -26.52 -23.21
CA TYR A 948 47.94 -25.40 -22.33
C TYR A 948 48.48 -24.23 -23.14
N PHE A 949 48.41 -23.03 -22.57
CA PHE A 949 48.97 -21.82 -23.17
C PHE A 949 50.02 -21.24 -22.24
N VAL A 950 51.25 -21.13 -22.74
CA VAL A 950 52.28 -20.30 -22.09
C VAL A 950 52.02 -18.87 -22.53
N ILE A 951 51.82 -17.97 -21.57
CA ILE A 951 51.59 -16.56 -21.81
C ILE A 951 52.71 -15.76 -21.17
N LEU A 952 53.44 -15.03 -22.00
CA LEU A 952 54.39 -14.00 -21.61
C LEU A 952 53.63 -12.67 -21.53
N LYS A 953 53.76 -11.97 -20.40
CA LYS A 953 53.13 -10.65 -20.19
C LYS A 953 54.21 -9.66 -19.80
N SER A 954 54.36 -8.57 -20.56
CA SER A 954 55.35 -7.52 -20.27
C SER A 954 54.82 -6.15 -20.71
N ASN A 955 54.98 -5.14 -19.85
CA ASN A 955 54.67 -3.74 -20.14
C ASN A 955 53.29 -3.45 -20.80
N GLY A 956 52.28 -4.28 -20.54
CA GLY A 956 50.91 -4.14 -21.06
C GLY A 956 50.58 -5.05 -22.25
N GLU A 957 51.58 -5.55 -22.96
CA GLU A 957 51.40 -6.53 -24.04
C GLU A 957 51.39 -7.98 -23.50
N MET A 958 50.73 -8.87 -24.25
CA MET A 958 50.67 -10.30 -23.95
C MET A 958 50.88 -11.14 -25.22
N ILE A 959 51.78 -12.11 -25.14
CA ILE A 959 51.99 -13.10 -26.21
C ILE A 959 51.70 -14.49 -25.64
N ALA A 960 50.74 -15.18 -26.24
CA ALA A 960 50.39 -16.56 -25.91
C ALA A 960 50.91 -17.53 -26.97
N LYS A 961 51.50 -18.66 -26.54
CA LYS A 961 51.83 -19.79 -27.41
C LYS A 961 51.25 -21.09 -26.83
N LYS A 962 50.58 -21.84 -27.69
CA LYS A 962 50.01 -23.16 -27.41
C LYS A 962 51.13 -24.16 -27.15
N VAL A 963 50.98 -24.99 -26.12
CA VAL A 963 51.81 -26.17 -25.87
C VAL A 963 50.89 -27.36 -25.59
N ILE A 964 51.26 -28.53 -26.09
CA ILE A 964 50.52 -29.79 -25.86
C ILE A 964 51.39 -30.64 -24.94
N LEU A 965 50.90 -30.93 -23.73
CA LEU A 965 51.49 -31.92 -22.84
C LEU A 965 50.94 -33.31 -23.22
N LYS A 966 51.83 -34.26 -23.51
CA LYS A 966 51.55 -35.53 -24.17
C LYS A 966 51.39 -36.74 -23.26
#